data_AF-A0A1M6YGE2-F1
#
_entry.id   AF-A0A1M6YGE2-F1
#
_cell.length_a   1.000
_cell.length_b   1.000
_cell.length_c   1.000
_cell.angle_alpha   90.00
_cell.angle_beta   90.00
_cell.angle_gamma   90.00
#
_symmetry.space_group_name_H-M   'P 1'
#
loop_
_entity.id
_entity.type
_entity.pdbx_description
1 polymer ?
#
loop_
_entity_poly.entity_id
_entity_poly.type
_entity_poly.pdbx_seq_one_letter_code
_entity_poly.pdbx_strand_id
1 'polypeptide(L)'
;MAITKVMHMKASKNRQIDVHLKQAINYILKPEKLGDANLVGGINCLPEKAYEMMKATKKMFQKTGGRQGYHLVISLRPGEGTPEQMYDIAMRFAEELLHNEYEAVVAVHTDREHLHAHIVLNSVNIVNGYKFQYHNGDWKAIIQPITNRLCEEYGLDIMPAEYSKDPKNMSRPEWERENSYTTLIKDDVSYCALLAEDERHFIYLLSRLGYEVKEGKHIAVKAPGMKRFKRIDTISEDFSRENINALIRYGDSSNARPKVYTFNPIYVKRAKLSKFQKKYYARLYRLRLIEKKRFHYKSAHYYEAIKQMHLLQEEYLMIVNHDVHSLPDLIDLSNKLRNDLQDVETEQKQLYSERGIEKRKCKNSEDFQLFRDSEPAYRCKLEALKERKGKIKEQIKIAERCCSKEISRAAEALDRMFPVDEMEELTDIYDVEVPENPFKEVAVVVDEVAVSDEAKLIVVPQVEAMTEFVMEDEPMIIVPEPPIELATDLVIESSDMVEGEMIASDVDEILVGVQQSNDLERVELPKVLAEYQRLSLQEKAERFPFERITGDKAFQYFMDYLTEIGSNIGFSEAYDEFVAISECWDKMQEQKLVEREVEKSMYLCDAMGMKPELFQQASADIRAMIFHLEDLDYKVGVKVYRGVLEKLGIQKDLMEVYNEFDKVYKESMTDKKKDKKDWRR
;
A
#
# COMPACT_ATOMS: atom_id res chain seq x y z
N MET A 1 34.36 11.32 -15.84
CA MET A 1 33.22 12.22 -16.04
C MET A 1 32.67 12.55 -14.68
N ALA A 2 32.56 13.83 -14.36
CA ALA A 2 31.98 14.28 -13.11
C ALA A 2 30.51 13.83 -12.98
N ILE A 3 30.20 13.00 -11.99
CA ILE A 3 28.85 12.49 -11.75
C ILE A 3 28.26 13.20 -10.54
N THR A 4 27.03 13.70 -10.68
CA THR A 4 26.26 14.23 -9.56
C THR A 4 25.06 13.36 -9.22
N LYS A 5 24.83 13.15 -7.91
CA LYS A 5 23.68 12.41 -7.40
C LYS A 5 22.95 13.23 -6.36
N VAL A 6 21.61 13.28 -6.45
CA VAL A 6 20.75 13.97 -5.48
C VAL A 6 19.89 12.94 -4.74
N MET A 7 19.91 13.01 -3.42
CA MET A 7 19.06 12.19 -2.54
C MET A 7 18.34 13.12 -1.56
N HIS A 8 17.18 12.69 -1.06
CA HIS A 8 16.45 13.44 -0.03
C HIS A 8 16.23 12.59 1.20
N MET A 9 16.25 13.22 2.36
CA MET A 9 16.01 12.60 3.66
C MET A 9 14.59 12.92 4.11
N LYS A 10 13.82 11.89 4.47
CA LYS A 10 12.49 12.04 5.04
C LYS A 10 12.57 12.03 6.56
N ALA A 11 11.54 12.55 7.21
CA ALA A 11 11.31 12.38 8.62
C ALA A 11 11.27 10.89 8.97
N SER A 12 11.92 10.52 10.07
CA SER A 12 11.78 9.16 10.62
C SER A 12 10.36 8.96 11.14
N LYS A 13 9.86 7.72 11.05
CA LYS A 13 8.59 7.30 11.68
C LYS A 13 8.75 7.06 13.19
N ASN A 14 9.98 7.07 13.71
CA ASN A 14 10.29 6.81 15.12
C ASN A 14 10.32 8.12 15.93
N ARG A 15 10.44 8.03 17.27
CA ARG A 15 10.41 9.16 18.24
C ARG A 15 11.28 10.38 17.89
N GLN A 16 12.35 10.21 17.11
CA GLN A 16 13.22 11.31 16.71
C GLN A 16 13.10 11.56 15.18
N ILE A 17 12.38 12.62 14.83
CA ILE A 17 11.97 12.97 13.46
C ILE A 17 13.18 13.26 12.55
N ASP A 18 14.23 13.86 13.10
CA ASP A 18 15.42 14.38 12.40
C ASP A 18 16.62 13.41 12.40
N VAL A 19 16.43 12.15 12.80
CA VAL A 19 17.50 11.13 12.88
C VAL A 19 18.26 10.97 11.57
N HIS A 20 17.57 10.91 10.44
CA HIS A 20 18.22 10.71 9.14
C HIS A 20 19.11 11.88 8.75
N LEU A 21 18.73 13.11 9.10
CA LEU A 21 19.58 14.29 8.90
C LEU A 21 20.84 14.21 9.78
N LYS A 22 20.66 13.87 11.06
CA LYS A 22 21.79 13.68 11.99
C LYS A 22 22.76 12.61 11.50
N GLN A 23 22.21 11.47 11.06
CA GLN A 23 23.00 10.35 10.53
C GLN A 23 23.77 10.75 9.26
N ALA A 24 23.15 11.51 8.36
CA ALA A 24 23.82 11.96 7.14
C ALA A 24 24.98 12.92 7.46
N ILE A 25 24.78 13.91 8.33
CA ILE A 25 25.83 14.84 8.77
C ILE A 25 26.97 14.06 9.44
N ASN A 26 26.65 13.20 10.40
CA ASN A 26 27.64 12.38 11.08
C ASN A 26 28.38 11.42 10.14
N TYR A 27 27.71 10.92 9.10
CA TYR A 27 28.30 10.04 8.10
C TYR A 27 29.32 10.78 7.23
N ILE A 28 29.00 12.00 6.78
CA ILE A 28 29.90 12.77 5.92
C ILE A 28 31.08 13.35 6.70
N LEU A 29 30.94 13.58 8.00
CA LEU A 29 31.98 14.10 8.88
C LEU A 29 32.83 13.01 9.55
N LYS A 30 32.76 11.75 9.10
CA LYS A 30 33.57 10.66 9.70
C LYS A 30 35.06 10.90 9.42
N PRO A 31 35.93 10.98 10.46
CA PRO A 31 37.36 11.24 10.29
C PRO A 31 38.05 10.26 9.35
N GLU A 32 37.71 8.97 9.44
CA GLU A 32 38.25 7.89 8.59
C GLU A 32 38.06 8.15 7.08
N LYS A 33 37.10 8.99 6.70
CA LYS A 33 36.75 9.25 5.30
C LYS A 33 37.34 10.53 4.74
N LEU A 34 37.70 11.46 5.62
CA LEU A 34 38.13 12.80 5.26
C LEU A 34 39.62 12.85 4.89
N GLY A 35 40.37 11.80 5.24
CA GLY A 35 41.82 11.74 5.07
C GLY A 35 42.54 12.80 5.93
N ASP A 36 43.85 12.97 5.69
CA ASP A 36 44.69 13.85 6.51
C ASP A 36 44.39 15.34 6.34
N ALA A 37 43.89 15.74 5.16
CA ALA A 37 43.58 17.14 4.84
C ALA A 37 42.30 17.65 5.51
N ASN A 38 41.42 16.75 5.97
CA ASN A 38 40.19 17.05 6.70
C ASN A 38 39.35 18.21 6.10
N LEU A 39 39.09 18.13 4.79
CA LEU A 39 38.44 19.21 4.03
C LEU A 39 36.93 19.22 4.25
N VAL A 40 36.51 20.00 5.25
CA VAL A 40 35.11 20.19 5.66
C VAL A 40 34.75 21.68 5.67
N GLY A 41 33.58 22.00 5.12
CA GLY A 41 33.07 23.36 4.99
C GLY A 41 31.61 23.48 5.39
N GLY A 42 31.19 24.68 5.74
CA GLY A 42 29.80 24.98 6.11
C GLY A 42 29.31 26.26 5.44
N ILE A 43 28.09 26.21 4.91
CA ILE A 43 27.37 27.38 4.39
C ILE A 43 26.30 27.71 5.42
N ASN A 44 26.29 28.96 5.91
CA ASN A 44 25.38 29.48 6.93
C ASN A 44 25.30 28.65 8.23
N CYS A 45 26.20 27.69 8.43
CA CYS A 45 26.28 26.89 9.63
C CYS A 45 27.72 26.44 9.88
N LEU A 46 28.05 26.21 11.15
CA LEU A 46 29.32 25.61 11.53
C LEU A 46 29.23 24.08 11.36
N PRO A 47 30.16 23.42 10.65
CA PRO A 47 30.07 21.98 10.38
C PRO A 47 29.84 21.13 11.63
N GLU A 48 30.54 21.40 12.75
CA GLU A 48 30.37 20.60 13.97
C GLU A 48 29.00 20.80 14.64
N LYS A 49 28.35 21.95 14.40
CA LYS A 49 27.05 22.31 14.98
C LYS A 49 25.92 22.28 13.96
N ALA A 50 26.18 21.84 12.73
CA ALA A 50 25.25 21.96 11.62
C ALA A 50 23.91 21.28 11.90
N TYR A 51 23.92 20.11 12.52
CA TYR A 51 22.69 19.42 12.90
C TYR A 51 21.82 20.26 13.85
N GLU A 52 22.41 20.83 14.90
CA GLU A 52 21.67 21.63 15.88
C GLU A 52 21.17 22.96 15.27
N MET A 53 21.99 23.61 14.44
CA MET A 53 21.60 24.84 13.74
C MET A 53 20.45 24.57 12.75
N MET A 54 20.58 23.56 11.90
CA MET A 54 19.54 23.17 10.94
C MET A 54 18.24 22.74 11.64
N LYS A 55 18.35 22.13 12.82
CA LYS A 55 17.20 21.77 13.67
C LYS A 55 16.55 23.02 14.26
N ALA A 56 17.34 23.98 14.74
CA ALA A 56 16.84 25.25 15.26
C ALA A 56 16.09 26.04 14.19
N THR A 57 16.66 26.17 12.98
CA THR A 57 15.99 26.80 11.82
C THR A 57 14.63 26.15 11.53
N LYS A 58 14.56 24.81 11.49
CA LYS A 58 13.28 24.10 11.26
C LYS A 58 12.27 24.35 12.38
N LYS A 59 12.71 24.44 13.63
CA LYS A 59 11.82 24.77 14.76
C LYS A 59 11.30 26.21 14.66
N MET A 60 12.19 27.16 14.35
CA MET A 60 11.84 28.57 14.19
C MET A 60 10.74 28.78 13.14
N PHE A 61 10.83 28.10 12.00
CA PHE A 61 9.82 28.15 10.94
C PHE A 61 8.69 27.11 11.06
N GLN A 62 8.60 26.39 12.19
CA GLN A 62 7.58 25.36 12.44
C GLN A 62 7.49 24.27 11.35
N LYS A 63 8.63 23.91 10.75
CA LYS A 63 8.76 22.96 9.62
C LYS A 63 9.58 21.72 9.99
N THR A 64 9.27 21.14 11.15
CA THR A 64 9.99 19.99 11.72
C THR A 64 9.66 18.65 11.04
N GLY A 65 8.49 18.50 10.42
CA GLY A 65 8.06 17.27 9.76
C GLY A 65 8.42 17.15 8.27
N GLY A 66 8.11 16.01 7.65
CA GLY A 66 8.29 15.79 6.20
C GLY A 66 9.75 15.70 5.76
N ARG A 67 10.11 16.27 4.61
CA ARG A 67 11.51 16.30 4.13
C ARG A 67 12.40 17.07 5.10
N GLN A 68 13.51 16.46 5.51
CA GLN A 68 14.46 16.95 6.52
C GLN A 68 15.71 17.60 5.92
N GLY A 69 16.09 17.20 4.71
CA GLY A 69 17.24 17.76 3.99
C GLY A 69 17.49 17.01 2.69
N TYR A 70 18.54 17.43 1.98
CA TYR A 70 19.05 16.75 0.80
C TYR A 70 20.51 16.38 1.00
N HIS A 71 20.91 15.29 0.34
CA HIS A 71 22.28 14.81 0.30
C HIS A 71 22.70 14.71 -1.16
N LEU A 72 23.62 15.59 -1.56
CA LEU A 72 24.21 15.62 -2.88
C LEU A 72 25.61 15.01 -2.82
N VAL A 73 25.99 14.36 -3.92
CA VAL A 73 27.32 13.80 -4.10
C VAL A 73 27.85 14.26 -5.45
N ILE A 74 29.06 14.81 -5.48
CA ILE A 74 29.81 15.13 -6.69
C ILE A 74 31.02 14.21 -6.72
N SER A 75 31.24 13.47 -7.81
CA SER A 75 32.34 12.51 -7.94
C SER A 75 33.13 12.77 -9.21
N LEU A 76 34.46 12.83 -9.12
CA LEU A 76 35.35 12.93 -10.29
C LEU A 76 35.73 11.55 -10.82
N ARG A 77 36.37 11.51 -12.00
CA ARG A 77 36.94 10.28 -12.53
C ARG A 77 38.10 9.82 -11.63
N PRO A 78 38.33 8.50 -11.43
CA PRO A 78 39.54 8.03 -10.78
C PRO A 78 40.80 8.63 -11.43
N GLY A 79 41.70 9.17 -10.60
CA GLY A 79 42.94 9.82 -11.05
C GLY A 79 42.80 11.28 -11.53
N GLU A 80 41.61 11.89 -11.45
CA GLU A 80 41.41 13.31 -11.79
C GLU A 80 41.15 14.19 -10.56
N GLY A 81 41.70 15.41 -10.60
CA GLY A 81 41.55 16.44 -9.57
C GLY A 81 42.38 16.22 -8.31
N THR A 82 42.45 17.25 -7.46
CA THR A 82 43.01 17.18 -6.10
C THR A 82 41.92 17.34 -5.04
N PRO A 83 42.13 16.91 -3.78
CA PRO A 83 41.16 17.13 -2.70
C PRO A 83 40.77 18.61 -2.53
N GLU A 84 41.72 19.54 -2.70
CA GLU A 84 41.50 20.99 -2.60
C GLU A 84 40.64 21.52 -3.75
N GLN A 85 40.89 21.04 -4.98
CA GLN A 85 40.07 21.37 -6.14
C GLN A 85 38.64 20.84 -5.96
N MET A 86 38.50 19.61 -5.47
CA MET A 86 37.18 19.03 -5.18
C MET A 86 36.45 19.84 -4.10
N TYR A 87 37.17 20.28 -3.06
CA TYR A 87 36.60 21.10 -1.99
C TYR A 87 36.10 22.45 -2.53
N ASP A 88 36.91 23.14 -3.32
CA ASP A 88 36.52 24.41 -3.94
C ASP A 88 35.29 24.25 -4.85
N ILE A 89 35.31 23.25 -5.74
CA ILE A 89 34.18 22.93 -6.62
C ILE A 89 32.92 22.68 -5.79
N ALA A 90 33.01 21.89 -4.72
CA ALA A 90 31.85 21.53 -3.92
C ALA A 90 31.29 22.73 -3.11
N MET A 91 32.17 23.61 -2.59
CA MET A 91 31.77 24.83 -1.91
C MET A 91 31.07 25.81 -2.87
N ARG A 92 31.70 26.13 -4.01
CA ARG A 92 31.12 27.04 -5.02
C ARG A 92 29.82 26.49 -5.59
N PHE A 93 29.76 25.18 -5.85
CA PHE A 93 28.54 24.52 -6.29
C PHE A 93 27.41 24.69 -5.26
N ALA A 94 27.71 24.48 -3.97
CA ALA A 94 26.71 24.57 -2.92
C ALA A 94 26.24 26.03 -2.71
N GLU A 95 27.14 27.00 -2.77
CA GLU A 95 26.79 28.44 -2.68
C GLU A 95 25.87 28.87 -3.83
N GLU A 96 26.21 28.48 -5.06
CA GLU A 96 25.46 28.84 -6.26
C GLU A 96 24.10 28.15 -6.32
N LEU A 97 24.02 26.86 -6.00
CA LEU A 97 22.76 26.10 -6.00
C LEU A 97 21.80 26.60 -4.92
N LEU A 98 22.33 27.03 -3.77
CA LEU A 98 21.54 27.41 -2.60
C LEU A 98 21.29 28.91 -2.49
N HIS A 99 21.89 29.71 -3.38
CA HIS A 99 21.86 31.18 -3.36
C HIS A 99 22.22 31.77 -1.98
N ASN A 100 23.04 31.07 -1.20
CA ASN A 100 23.36 31.40 0.19
C ASN A 100 22.15 31.59 1.12
N GLU A 101 20.99 31.00 0.81
CA GLU A 101 19.77 31.10 1.64
C GLU A 101 19.46 29.82 2.43
N TYR A 102 20.34 28.82 2.37
CA TYR A 102 20.20 27.57 3.10
C TYR A 102 21.45 27.27 3.92
N GLU A 103 21.29 26.46 4.96
CA GLU A 103 22.41 25.86 5.67
C GLU A 103 22.86 24.60 4.93
N ALA A 104 24.16 24.43 4.76
CA ALA A 104 24.72 23.20 4.19
C ALA A 104 26.09 22.85 4.79
N VAL A 105 26.43 21.56 4.79
CA VAL A 105 27.74 21.04 5.16
C VAL A 105 28.34 20.33 3.96
N VAL A 106 29.59 20.65 3.66
CA VAL A 106 30.39 20.07 2.59
C VAL A 106 31.53 19.26 3.20
N ALA A 107 31.77 18.06 2.69
CA ALA A 107 32.87 17.20 3.13
C ALA A 107 33.47 16.44 1.93
N VAL A 108 34.78 16.51 1.76
CA VAL A 108 35.49 15.75 0.71
C VAL A 108 35.95 14.42 1.27
N HIS A 109 35.56 13.33 0.59
CA HIS A 109 35.96 11.97 0.94
C HIS A 109 37.09 11.49 0.03
N THR A 110 38.11 10.91 0.66
CA THR A 110 39.33 10.36 0.03
C THR A 110 39.47 8.85 0.29
N ASP A 111 38.45 8.21 0.86
CA ASP A 111 38.42 6.78 1.23
C ASP A 111 38.24 5.82 0.04
N ARG A 112 38.17 6.34 -1.18
CA ARG A 112 37.93 5.57 -2.42
C ARG A 112 38.92 5.95 -3.51
N GLU A 113 39.01 5.11 -4.53
CA GLU A 113 39.84 5.31 -5.72
C GLU A 113 39.53 6.61 -6.48
N HIS A 114 38.33 7.18 -6.31
CA HIS A 114 37.93 8.47 -6.87
C HIS A 114 37.59 9.48 -5.78
N LEU A 115 37.97 10.74 -6.02
CA LEU A 115 37.56 11.86 -5.19
C LEU A 115 36.07 12.09 -5.32
N HIS A 116 35.41 12.30 -4.18
CA HIS A 116 34.01 12.68 -4.15
C HIS A 116 33.72 13.62 -2.98
N ALA A 117 32.89 14.62 -3.23
CA ALA A 117 32.38 15.53 -2.20
C ALA A 117 30.94 15.17 -1.86
N HIS A 118 30.61 15.25 -0.58
CA HIS A 118 29.28 15.15 -0.04
C HIS A 118 28.79 16.51 0.42
N ILE A 119 27.56 16.85 0.06
CA ILE A 119 26.91 18.11 0.43
C ILE A 119 25.57 17.77 1.10
N VAL A 120 25.42 18.09 2.37
CA VAL A 120 24.18 17.91 3.13
C VAL A 120 23.57 19.26 3.39
N LEU A 121 22.39 19.54 2.82
CA LEU A 121 21.69 20.82 2.99
C LEU A 121 20.39 20.70 3.77
N ASN A 122 20.06 21.76 4.50
CA ASN A 122 18.82 21.91 5.22
C ASN A 122 17.64 22.01 4.24
N SER A 123 16.55 21.27 4.51
CA SER A 123 15.34 21.40 3.69
C SER A 123 14.66 22.76 3.81
N VAL A 124 14.97 23.57 4.82
CA VAL A 124 14.29 24.86 5.12
C VAL A 124 15.25 26.01 4.85
N ASN A 125 14.78 26.99 4.10
CA ASN A 125 15.47 28.24 3.81
C ASN A 125 15.55 29.12 5.08
N ILE A 126 16.71 29.67 5.38
CA ILE A 126 16.94 30.45 6.60
C ILE A 126 16.29 31.84 6.57
N VAL A 127 16.02 32.38 5.37
CA VAL A 127 15.50 33.72 5.16
C VAL A 127 13.96 33.70 5.18
N ASN A 128 13.37 32.86 4.34
CA ASN A 128 11.92 32.87 4.09
C ASN A 128 11.19 31.65 4.66
N GLY A 129 11.93 30.66 5.20
CA GLY A 129 11.37 29.45 5.76
C GLY A 129 10.78 28.48 4.73
N TYR A 130 10.74 28.77 3.43
CA TYR A 130 10.24 27.84 2.42
C TYR A 130 11.12 26.59 2.32
N LYS A 131 10.52 25.48 1.89
CA LYS A 131 11.27 24.24 1.72
C LYS A 131 11.96 24.20 0.37
N PHE A 132 13.19 23.70 0.35
CA PHE A 132 13.93 23.46 -0.91
C PHE A 132 13.14 22.52 -1.80
N GLN A 133 12.76 23.02 -2.97
CA GLN A 133 12.01 22.29 -3.99
C GLN A 133 12.97 21.72 -5.01
N TYR A 134 12.80 20.43 -5.29
CA TYR A 134 13.53 19.74 -6.34
C TYR A 134 12.50 19.06 -7.25
N HIS A 135 12.50 19.44 -8.51
CA HIS A 135 11.59 18.95 -9.54
C HIS A 135 12.30 18.02 -10.52
N ASN A 136 11.52 17.17 -11.18
CA ASN A 136 12.04 16.32 -12.25
C ASN A 136 12.55 17.21 -13.39
N GLY A 137 13.85 17.15 -13.67
CA GLY A 137 14.51 17.97 -14.69
C GLY A 137 15.54 18.95 -14.12
N ASP A 138 15.45 19.32 -12.83
CA ASP A 138 16.37 20.27 -12.18
C ASP A 138 17.83 19.78 -12.23
N TRP A 139 18.03 18.46 -12.21
CA TRP A 139 19.36 17.88 -12.42
C TRP A 139 19.97 18.33 -13.75
N LYS A 140 19.20 18.22 -14.84
CA LYS A 140 19.66 18.56 -16.20
C LYS A 140 19.75 20.07 -16.40
N ALA A 141 18.78 20.82 -15.87
CA ALA A 141 18.64 22.24 -16.13
C ALA A 141 19.55 23.11 -15.25
N ILE A 142 19.89 22.66 -14.04
CA ILE A 142 20.55 23.48 -13.02
C ILE A 142 21.81 22.79 -12.50
N ILE A 143 21.68 21.60 -11.91
CA ILE A 143 22.78 20.96 -11.16
C ILE A 143 23.95 20.57 -12.07
N GLN A 144 23.69 19.81 -13.14
CA GLN A 144 24.75 19.33 -14.02
C GLN A 144 25.45 20.47 -14.78
N PRO A 145 24.76 21.51 -15.26
CA PRO A 145 25.41 22.71 -15.81
C PRO A 145 26.37 23.41 -14.84
N ILE A 146 25.97 23.60 -13.57
CA ILE A 146 26.86 24.20 -12.55
C ILE A 146 28.09 23.33 -12.35
N THR A 147 27.90 22.02 -12.15
CA THR A 147 29.03 21.10 -11.97
C THR A 147 29.96 21.04 -13.17
N ASN A 148 29.42 20.99 -14.39
CA ASN A 148 30.24 20.96 -15.60
C ASN A 148 31.06 22.23 -15.75
N ARG A 149 30.46 23.41 -15.57
CA ARG A 149 31.18 24.68 -15.66
C ARG A 149 32.31 24.73 -14.63
N LEU A 150 32.03 24.36 -13.38
CA LEU A 150 33.05 24.34 -12.32
C LEU A 150 34.16 23.31 -12.62
N CYS A 151 33.83 22.13 -13.14
CA CYS A 151 34.84 21.13 -13.52
C CYS A 151 35.69 21.60 -14.71
N GLU A 152 35.07 22.25 -15.70
CA GLU A 152 35.75 22.80 -16.88
C GLU A 152 36.75 23.91 -16.52
N GLU A 153 36.42 24.77 -15.54
CA GLU A 153 37.35 25.78 -15.00
C GLU A 153 38.65 25.18 -14.45
N TYR A 154 38.61 23.94 -13.96
CA TYR A 154 39.78 23.19 -13.47
C TYR A 154 40.38 22.23 -14.50
N GLY A 155 39.88 22.22 -15.75
CA GLY A 155 40.33 21.31 -16.79
C GLY A 155 39.97 19.83 -16.54
N LEU A 156 38.92 19.58 -15.75
CA LEU A 156 38.46 18.24 -15.38
C LEU A 156 37.42 17.70 -16.39
N ASP A 157 37.26 16.37 -16.42
CA ASP A 157 36.37 15.71 -17.38
C ASP A 157 34.89 15.90 -17.03
N ILE A 158 34.17 16.60 -17.93
CA ILE A 158 32.76 16.94 -17.78
C ILE A 158 31.82 15.82 -18.26
N MET A 159 30.59 15.81 -17.76
CA MET A 159 29.52 14.92 -18.24
C MET A 159 28.52 15.74 -19.05
N PRO A 160 28.30 15.47 -20.35
CA PRO A 160 27.27 16.20 -21.11
C PRO A 160 25.91 16.06 -20.42
N ALA A 161 25.14 17.14 -20.34
CA ALA A 161 23.81 17.17 -19.70
C ALA A 161 22.72 16.41 -20.51
N GLU A 162 23.14 15.64 -21.52
CA GLU A 162 22.29 14.73 -22.27
C GLU A 162 22.32 13.36 -21.61
N TYR A 163 21.15 12.76 -21.41
CA TYR A 163 21.07 11.37 -20.93
C TYR A 163 21.98 10.51 -21.80
N SER A 164 22.87 9.74 -21.16
CA SER A 164 23.59 8.69 -21.86
C SER A 164 22.59 7.87 -22.67
N LYS A 165 22.85 7.69 -23.96
CA LYS A 165 22.01 6.86 -24.84
C LYS A 165 21.83 5.44 -24.27
N ASP A 166 22.75 5.01 -23.40
CA ASP A 166 22.68 3.79 -22.61
C ASP A 166 22.75 4.09 -21.09
N PRO A 167 21.62 4.36 -20.42
CA PRO A 167 21.62 4.56 -18.98
C PRO A 167 22.10 3.28 -18.27
N LYS A 168 23.23 3.37 -17.55
CA LYS A 168 23.72 2.26 -16.71
C LYS A 168 22.69 1.88 -15.63
N ASN A 169 21.84 2.81 -15.17
CA ASN A 169 20.82 2.57 -14.15
C ASN A 169 19.48 2.18 -14.78
N MET A 170 18.83 1.16 -14.20
CA MET A 170 17.51 0.72 -14.64
C MET A 170 16.46 1.80 -14.43
N SER A 171 15.52 1.91 -15.37
CA SER A 171 14.34 2.74 -15.18
C SER A 171 13.49 2.20 -14.03
N ARG A 172 12.66 3.05 -13.41
CA ARG A 172 11.78 2.62 -12.32
C ARG A 172 10.85 1.46 -12.72
N PRO A 173 10.17 1.49 -13.89
CA PRO A 173 9.34 0.36 -14.33
C PRO A 173 10.15 -0.94 -14.52
N GLU A 174 11.38 -0.82 -15.05
CA GLU A 174 12.27 -1.98 -15.19
C GLU A 174 12.71 -2.53 -13.83
N TRP A 175 12.99 -1.67 -12.87
CA TRP A 175 13.33 -2.06 -11.49
C TRP A 175 12.15 -2.75 -10.80
N GLU A 176 10.93 -2.21 -10.94
CA GLU A 176 9.72 -2.83 -10.39
C GLU A 176 9.45 -4.20 -11.03
N ARG A 177 9.65 -4.32 -12.35
CA ARG A 177 9.57 -5.59 -13.09
C ARG A 177 10.62 -6.59 -12.58
N GLU A 178 11.88 -6.19 -12.45
CA GLU A 178 12.92 -7.10 -11.93
C GLU A 178 12.68 -7.47 -10.47
N ASN A 179 12.22 -6.53 -9.65
CA ASN A 179 11.89 -6.78 -8.25
C ASN A 179 10.72 -7.76 -8.12
N SER A 180 9.80 -7.79 -9.09
CA SER A 180 8.72 -8.78 -9.12
C SER A 180 9.22 -10.23 -9.28
N TYR A 181 10.45 -10.47 -9.75
CA TYR A 181 11.04 -11.81 -9.81
C TYR A 181 11.60 -12.30 -8.48
N THR A 182 11.73 -11.41 -7.49
CA THR A 182 12.36 -11.73 -6.20
C THR A 182 11.64 -12.87 -5.47
N THR A 183 10.31 -12.86 -5.46
CA THR A 183 9.51 -13.89 -4.82
C THR A 183 9.63 -15.24 -5.54
N LEU A 184 9.58 -15.23 -6.88
CA LEU A 184 9.78 -16.42 -7.71
C LEU A 184 11.15 -17.05 -7.48
N ILE A 185 12.20 -16.23 -7.57
CA ILE A 185 13.57 -16.67 -7.30
C ILE A 185 13.70 -17.24 -5.90
N LYS A 186 13.07 -16.60 -4.90
CA LYS A 186 13.09 -17.10 -3.52
C LYS A 186 12.49 -18.50 -3.42
N ASP A 187 11.30 -18.70 -3.97
CA ASP A 187 10.61 -19.98 -3.89
C ASP A 187 11.36 -21.09 -4.66
N ASP A 188 11.89 -20.79 -5.84
CA ASP A 188 12.67 -21.76 -6.62
C ASP A 188 14.00 -22.11 -5.96
N VAL A 189 14.69 -21.13 -5.36
CA VAL A 189 15.93 -21.36 -4.60
C VAL A 189 15.65 -22.25 -3.40
N SER A 190 14.61 -21.95 -2.61
CA SER A 190 14.21 -22.80 -1.49
C SER A 190 13.88 -24.23 -1.95
N TYR A 191 13.12 -24.35 -3.04
CA TYR A 191 12.74 -25.66 -3.57
C TYR A 191 13.94 -26.47 -4.07
N CYS A 192 14.82 -25.87 -4.87
CA CYS A 192 16.04 -26.54 -5.35
C CYS A 192 17.02 -26.86 -4.22
N ALA A 193 17.13 -26.03 -3.19
CA ALA A 193 18.02 -26.29 -2.06
C ALA A 193 17.60 -27.52 -1.25
N LEU A 194 16.28 -27.76 -1.09
CA LEU A 194 15.75 -28.94 -0.40
C LEU A 194 15.88 -30.24 -1.22
N LEU A 195 15.98 -30.14 -2.55
CA LEU A 195 16.10 -31.28 -3.46
C LEU A 195 17.54 -31.67 -3.77
N ALA A 196 18.48 -30.73 -3.62
CA ALA A 196 19.85 -30.94 -3.98
C ALA A 196 20.54 -31.90 -3.00
N GLU A 197 21.44 -32.75 -3.52
CA GLU A 197 22.27 -33.67 -2.72
C GLU A 197 23.61 -32.99 -2.34
N ASP A 198 24.08 -32.08 -3.19
CA ASP A 198 25.31 -31.33 -3.05
C ASP A 198 25.18 -29.96 -3.74
N GLU A 199 26.16 -29.08 -3.53
CA GLU A 199 26.13 -27.72 -4.09
C GLU A 199 26.16 -27.70 -5.63
N ARG A 200 26.84 -28.64 -6.29
CA ARG A 200 26.85 -28.74 -7.76
C ARG A 200 25.49 -29.19 -8.27
N HIS A 201 24.84 -30.11 -7.57
CA HIS A 201 23.47 -30.52 -7.88
C HIS A 201 22.49 -29.33 -7.73
N PHE A 202 22.64 -28.53 -6.68
CA PHE A 202 21.82 -27.32 -6.48
C PHE A 202 21.93 -26.33 -7.65
N ILE A 203 23.15 -26.03 -8.09
CA ILE A 203 23.39 -25.12 -9.21
C ILE A 203 22.88 -25.72 -10.53
N TYR A 204 23.02 -27.03 -10.71
CA TYR A 204 22.45 -27.75 -11.83
C TYR A 204 20.93 -27.61 -11.87
N LEU A 205 20.22 -27.82 -10.76
CA LEU A 205 18.77 -27.68 -10.69
C LEU A 205 18.31 -26.26 -11.05
N LEU A 206 18.97 -25.22 -10.52
CA LEU A 206 18.68 -23.82 -10.91
C LEU A 206 18.90 -23.59 -12.41
N SER A 207 19.99 -24.12 -12.96
CA SER A 207 20.27 -24.02 -14.40
C SER A 207 19.22 -24.78 -15.24
N ARG A 208 18.73 -25.93 -14.74
CA ARG A 208 17.66 -26.72 -15.35
C ARG A 208 16.30 -26.02 -15.29
N LEU A 209 16.03 -25.17 -14.30
CA LEU A 209 14.86 -24.29 -14.28
C LEU A 209 14.96 -23.14 -15.31
N GLY A 210 16.16 -22.86 -15.83
CA GLY A 210 16.39 -21.84 -16.85
C GLY A 210 17.09 -20.58 -16.35
N TYR A 211 17.64 -20.60 -15.13
CA TYR A 211 18.46 -19.48 -14.63
C TYR A 211 19.87 -19.49 -15.22
N GLU A 212 20.39 -18.30 -15.54
CA GLU A 212 21.84 -18.11 -15.65
C GLU A 212 22.40 -17.97 -14.22
N VAL A 213 23.29 -18.87 -13.82
CA VAL A 213 23.91 -18.86 -12.48
C VAL A 213 25.37 -18.42 -12.57
N LYS A 214 25.79 -17.54 -11.66
CA LYS A 214 27.18 -17.13 -11.47
C LYS A 214 27.66 -17.56 -10.10
N GLU A 215 28.73 -18.33 -10.10
CA GLU A 215 29.40 -18.85 -8.91
C GLU A 215 30.64 -18.01 -8.63
N GLY A 216 30.57 -17.15 -7.63
CA GLY A 216 31.73 -16.45 -7.09
C GLY A 216 31.76 -16.58 -5.57
N LYS A 217 32.25 -15.53 -4.89
CA LYS A 217 32.11 -15.42 -3.42
C LYS A 217 30.65 -15.56 -2.97
N HIS A 218 29.72 -15.08 -3.79
CA HIS A 218 28.27 -15.19 -3.58
C HIS A 218 27.63 -15.82 -4.80
N ILE A 219 26.60 -16.65 -4.59
CA ILE A 219 25.82 -17.22 -5.68
C ILE A 219 24.85 -16.13 -6.19
N ALA A 220 24.85 -15.90 -7.50
CA ALA A 220 23.95 -14.95 -8.14
C ALA A 220 23.21 -15.59 -9.31
N VAL A 221 21.91 -15.32 -9.41
CA VAL A 221 21.03 -15.87 -10.44
C VAL A 221 20.45 -14.75 -11.30
N LYS A 222 20.16 -15.08 -12.56
CA LYS A 222 19.51 -14.17 -13.49
C LYS A 222 18.44 -14.95 -14.24
N ALA A 223 17.18 -14.55 -14.06
CA ALA A 223 16.08 -15.10 -14.85
C ALA A 223 16.13 -14.54 -16.28
N PRO A 224 15.64 -15.30 -17.27
CA PRO A 224 15.45 -14.79 -18.63
C PRO A 224 14.63 -13.48 -18.63
N GLY A 225 15.15 -12.47 -19.32
CA GLY A 225 14.53 -11.14 -19.36
C GLY A 225 14.98 -10.16 -18.27
N MET A 226 15.74 -10.59 -17.25
CA MET A 226 16.44 -9.69 -16.32
C MET A 226 17.71 -9.11 -16.97
N LYS A 227 18.00 -7.83 -16.73
CA LYS A 227 19.23 -7.18 -17.19
C LYS A 227 20.43 -7.55 -16.32
N ARG A 228 20.23 -7.70 -15.01
CA ARG A 228 21.31 -7.92 -14.04
C ARG A 228 21.15 -9.22 -13.27
N PHE A 229 22.29 -9.76 -12.82
CA PHE A 229 22.31 -10.86 -11.85
C PHE A 229 21.89 -10.34 -10.48
N LYS A 230 21.09 -11.14 -9.79
CA LYS A 230 20.67 -10.89 -8.41
C LYS A 230 21.31 -11.93 -7.50
N ARG A 231 22.00 -11.46 -6.46
CA ARG A 231 22.56 -12.35 -5.45
C ARG A 231 21.43 -12.95 -4.63
N ILE A 232 21.49 -14.26 -4.36
CA ILE A 232 20.43 -14.93 -3.61
C ILE A 232 20.47 -14.58 -2.13
N ASP A 233 21.65 -14.32 -1.56
CA ASP A 233 21.84 -13.92 -0.16
C ASP A 233 21.30 -12.52 0.17
N THR A 234 21.08 -11.66 -0.83
CA THR A 234 20.39 -10.37 -0.64
C THR A 234 18.87 -10.49 -0.72
N ILE A 235 18.36 -11.65 -1.15
CA ILE A 235 16.92 -11.96 -1.19
C ILE A 235 16.45 -12.49 0.16
N SER A 236 17.22 -13.42 0.75
CA SER A 236 17.03 -13.94 2.09
C SER A 236 18.39 -14.22 2.71
N GLU A 237 18.57 -13.88 3.99
CA GLU A 237 19.79 -14.25 4.74
C GLU A 237 19.96 -15.77 4.83
N ASP A 238 18.85 -16.52 4.73
CA ASP A 238 18.80 -17.99 4.67
C ASP A 238 19.49 -18.56 3.41
N PHE A 239 19.80 -17.73 2.42
CA PHE A 239 20.45 -18.14 1.17
C PHE A 239 21.94 -17.78 1.12
N SER A 240 22.57 -17.56 2.27
CA SER A 240 24.04 -17.59 2.35
C SER A 240 24.56 -18.97 1.91
N ARG A 241 25.81 -19.02 1.43
CA ARG A 241 26.39 -20.29 0.93
C ARG A 241 26.47 -21.33 2.04
N GLU A 242 26.74 -20.90 3.26
CA GLU A 242 26.75 -21.72 4.46
C GLU A 242 25.35 -22.27 4.78
N ASN A 243 24.31 -21.43 4.72
CA ASN A 243 22.94 -21.84 5.00
C ASN A 243 22.37 -22.76 3.91
N ILE A 244 22.68 -22.52 2.63
CA ILE A 244 22.33 -23.42 1.53
C ILE A 244 22.99 -24.79 1.75
N ASN A 245 24.28 -24.84 2.11
CA ASN A 245 24.96 -26.10 2.41
C ASN A 245 24.35 -26.80 3.63
N ALA A 246 23.89 -26.06 4.64
CA ALA A 246 23.17 -26.63 5.77
C ALA A 246 21.79 -27.19 5.35
N LEU A 247 21.04 -26.48 4.50
CA LEU A 247 19.77 -26.94 3.94
C LEU A 247 19.94 -28.20 3.08
N ILE A 248 21.02 -28.30 2.30
CA ILE A 248 21.31 -29.50 1.50
C ILE A 248 21.63 -30.70 2.40
N ARG A 249 22.38 -30.50 3.50
CA ARG A 249 22.82 -31.58 4.39
C ARG A 249 21.75 -32.06 5.37
N TYR A 250 20.97 -31.13 5.90
CA TYR A 250 20.03 -31.39 7.00
C TYR A 250 18.57 -31.15 6.63
N GLY A 251 18.32 -30.60 5.44
CA GLY A 251 16.96 -30.37 4.94
C GLY A 251 16.27 -31.68 4.62
N ASP A 252 14.99 -31.74 4.94
CA ASP A 252 14.15 -32.88 4.62
C ASP A 252 13.51 -32.66 3.25
N SER A 253 13.93 -33.46 2.27
CA SER A 253 13.46 -33.40 0.89
C SER A 253 11.96 -33.71 0.76
N SER A 254 11.34 -34.38 1.74
CA SER A 254 9.89 -34.61 1.75
C SER A 254 9.09 -33.30 1.91
N ASN A 255 9.72 -32.25 2.43
CA ASN A 255 9.14 -30.91 2.52
C ASN A 255 9.34 -30.07 1.24
N ALA A 256 10.07 -30.59 0.25
CA ALA A 256 10.29 -29.90 -1.01
C ALA A 256 8.98 -29.86 -1.82
N ARG A 257 8.24 -28.76 -1.69
CA ARG A 257 7.06 -28.50 -2.50
C ARG A 257 7.26 -27.29 -3.39
N PRO A 258 7.01 -27.43 -4.70
CA PRO A 258 6.84 -26.30 -5.57
C PRO A 258 5.92 -25.21 -5.04
N LYS A 259 6.30 -23.95 -5.20
CA LYS A 259 5.27 -22.92 -5.35
C LYS A 259 4.71 -22.97 -6.77
N VAL A 260 3.40 -22.91 -6.86
CA VAL A 260 2.64 -22.86 -8.12
C VAL A 260 1.93 -21.51 -8.16
N TYR A 261 2.17 -20.76 -9.24
CA TYR A 261 1.62 -19.43 -9.42
C TYR A 261 0.41 -19.42 -10.36
N THR A 262 0.29 -20.45 -11.22
CA THR A 262 -0.93 -20.66 -12.00
C THR A 262 -2.10 -21.07 -11.12
N PHE A 263 -3.29 -20.60 -11.47
CA PHE A 263 -4.54 -21.07 -10.87
C PHE A 263 -5.15 -22.17 -11.73
N ASN A 264 -6.08 -22.94 -11.15
CA ASN A 264 -6.84 -23.93 -11.91
C ASN A 264 -7.72 -23.20 -12.95
N PRO A 265 -7.45 -23.37 -14.26
CA PRO A 265 -8.16 -22.60 -15.27
C PRO A 265 -9.64 -22.99 -15.28
N ILE A 266 -10.51 -21.99 -15.32
CA ILE A 266 -11.95 -22.21 -15.39
C ILE A 266 -12.25 -22.73 -16.80
N TYR A 267 -12.59 -24.01 -16.91
CA TYR A 267 -12.97 -24.64 -18.16
C TYR A 267 -14.50 -24.68 -18.31
N VAL A 268 -15.02 -23.99 -19.32
CA VAL A 268 -16.43 -24.04 -19.68
C VAL A 268 -16.74 -25.34 -20.41
N LYS A 269 -17.44 -26.26 -19.73
CA LYS A 269 -17.89 -27.55 -20.31
C LYS A 269 -19.04 -27.30 -21.31
N ARG A 270 -18.74 -27.25 -22.61
CA ARG A 270 -19.73 -27.25 -23.71
C ARG A 270 -19.58 -28.50 -24.56
N ALA A 271 -20.69 -29.00 -25.11
CA ALA A 271 -20.75 -30.27 -25.83
C ALA A 271 -19.72 -30.38 -26.98
N LYS A 272 -19.39 -29.26 -27.67
CA LYS A 272 -18.31 -29.20 -28.67
C LYS A 272 -17.71 -27.78 -28.77
N LEU A 273 -16.58 -27.51 -28.10
CA LEU A 273 -15.81 -26.28 -28.35
C LEU A 273 -15.17 -26.31 -29.74
N SER A 274 -15.17 -25.17 -30.44
CA SER A 274 -14.51 -25.02 -31.75
C SER A 274 -12.99 -25.14 -31.64
N LYS A 275 -12.31 -25.41 -32.77
CA LYS A 275 -10.83 -25.42 -32.80
C LYS A 275 -10.24 -24.08 -32.32
N PHE A 276 -10.90 -22.98 -32.65
CA PHE A 276 -10.51 -21.63 -32.23
C PHE A 276 -10.65 -21.44 -30.71
N GLN A 277 -11.78 -21.84 -30.13
CA GLN A 277 -11.97 -21.80 -28.67
C GLN A 277 -10.97 -22.69 -27.92
N LYS A 278 -10.75 -23.91 -28.42
CA LYS A 278 -9.76 -24.85 -27.86
C LYS A 278 -8.33 -24.28 -27.91
N LYS A 279 -7.98 -23.49 -28.93
CA LYS A 279 -6.68 -22.82 -29.03
C LYS A 279 -6.42 -21.90 -27.83
N TYR A 280 -7.41 -21.10 -27.43
CA TYR A 280 -7.26 -20.21 -26.27
C TYR A 280 -7.15 -20.97 -24.95
N TYR A 281 -7.93 -22.06 -24.78
CA TYR A 281 -7.77 -22.93 -23.61
C TYR A 281 -6.39 -23.61 -23.58
N ALA A 282 -5.90 -24.08 -24.74
CA ALA A 282 -4.59 -24.71 -24.85
C ALA A 282 -3.46 -23.78 -24.41
N ARG A 283 -3.57 -22.45 -24.59
CA ARG A 283 -2.60 -21.48 -24.06
C ARG A 283 -2.51 -21.50 -22.54
N LEU A 284 -3.65 -21.56 -21.85
CA LEU A 284 -3.71 -21.70 -20.38
C LEU A 284 -3.11 -23.04 -19.94
N TYR A 285 -3.53 -24.11 -20.62
CA TYR A 285 -3.07 -25.46 -20.33
C TYR A 285 -1.54 -25.57 -20.44
N ARG A 286 -0.94 -24.98 -21.49
CA ARG A 286 0.53 -24.98 -21.68
C ARG A 286 1.26 -24.32 -20.53
N LEU A 287 0.80 -23.18 -20.01
CA LEU A 287 1.45 -22.54 -18.86
C LEU A 287 1.39 -23.41 -17.61
N ARG A 288 0.26 -24.08 -17.38
CA ARG A 288 0.09 -25.02 -16.27
C ARG A 288 0.98 -26.26 -16.44
N LEU A 289 1.11 -26.76 -17.67
CA LEU A 289 2.01 -27.85 -18.02
C LEU A 289 3.49 -27.46 -17.81
N ILE A 290 3.86 -26.22 -18.11
CA ILE A 290 5.22 -25.69 -17.87
C ILE A 290 5.55 -25.68 -16.38
N GLU A 291 4.62 -25.28 -15.49
CA GLU A 291 4.87 -25.32 -14.04
C GLU A 291 4.93 -26.75 -13.48
N LYS A 292 4.14 -27.69 -14.04
CA LYS A 292 4.25 -29.12 -13.69
C LYS A 292 5.59 -29.71 -14.15
N LYS A 293 5.98 -29.48 -15.40
CA LYS A 293 7.23 -29.98 -16.01
C LYS A 293 8.32 -28.90 -16.03
N ARG A 294 8.53 -28.21 -14.89
CA ARG A 294 9.37 -27.01 -14.77
C ARG A 294 10.83 -27.17 -15.19
N PHE A 295 11.44 -28.32 -14.91
CA PHE A 295 12.84 -28.60 -15.24
C PHE A 295 13.03 -29.05 -16.69
N HIS A 296 11.98 -29.59 -17.30
CA HIS A 296 11.97 -29.98 -18.70
C HIS A 296 11.78 -28.75 -19.59
N TYR A 297 10.82 -27.89 -19.25
CA TYR A 297 10.48 -26.70 -20.02
C TYR A 297 11.19 -25.42 -19.59
N LYS A 298 12.03 -25.48 -18.55
CA LYS A 298 12.75 -24.33 -18.00
C LYS A 298 11.80 -23.18 -17.63
N SER A 299 10.96 -23.42 -16.62
CA SER A 299 9.87 -22.52 -16.19
C SER A 299 10.27 -21.06 -16.03
N ALA A 300 11.52 -20.75 -15.66
CA ALA A 300 12.02 -19.40 -15.50
C ALA A 300 11.89 -18.53 -16.76
N HIS A 301 11.92 -19.13 -17.95
CA HIS A 301 11.68 -18.42 -19.21
C HIS A 301 10.24 -17.89 -19.35
N TYR A 302 9.30 -18.44 -18.59
CA TYR A 302 7.87 -18.21 -18.76
C TYR A 302 7.23 -17.45 -17.59
N TYR A 303 8.01 -16.91 -16.66
CA TYR A 303 7.47 -16.20 -15.49
C TYR A 303 6.62 -14.98 -15.81
N GLU A 304 6.95 -14.22 -16.87
CA GLU A 304 6.08 -13.13 -17.31
C GLU A 304 4.73 -13.68 -17.79
N ALA A 305 4.75 -14.77 -18.57
CA ALA A 305 3.54 -15.39 -19.08
C ALA A 305 2.70 -16.04 -17.95
N ILE A 306 3.34 -16.72 -17.00
CA ILE A 306 2.69 -17.33 -15.82
C ILE A 306 2.01 -16.25 -14.97
N LYS A 307 2.68 -15.13 -14.69
CA LYS A 307 2.08 -13.98 -13.99
C LYS A 307 0.86 -13.41 -14.73
N GLN A 308 0.90 -13.45 -16.06
CA GLN A 308 -0.17 -12.96 -16.93
C GLN A 308 -1.20 -14.04 -17.27
N MET A 309 -1.21 -15.20 -16.61
CA MET A 309 -2.17 -16.26 -16.90
C MET A 309 -3.63 -15.79 -16.71
N HIS A 310 -3.90 -14.90 -15.75
CA HIS A 310 -5.23 -14.30 -15.56
C HIS A 310 -5.76 -13.62 -16.82
N LEU A 311 -4.87 -12.94 -17.56
CA LEU A 311 -5.20 -12.32 -18.84
C LEU A 311 -5.60 -13.37 -19.88
N LEU A 312 -4.90 -14.51 -19.95
CA LEU A 312 -5.29 -15.61 -20.85
C LEU A 312 -6.65 -16.22 -20.49
N GLN A 313 -7.01 -16.23 -19.20
CA GLN A 313 -8.31 -16.73 -18.75
C GLN A 313 -9.44 -15.79 -19.15
N GLU A 314 -9.24 -14.48 -18.99
CA GLU A 314 -10.18 -13.46 -19.49
C GLU A 314 -10.40 -13.61 -21.01
N GLU A 315 -9.33 -13.82 -21.78
CA GLU A 315 -9.42 -14.02 -23.23
C GLU A 315 -10.20 -15.28 -23.57
N TYR A 316 -9.86 -16.41 -22.95
CA TYR A 316 -10.59 -17.66 -23.15
C TYR A 316 -12.08 -17.50 -22.85
N LEU A 317 -12.42 -16.92 -21.71
CA LEU A 317 -13.81 -16.67 -21.32
C LEU A 317 -14.50 -15.70 -22.27
N MET A 318 -13.81 -14.67 -22.76
CA MET A 318 -14.34 -13.75 -23.75
C MET A 318 -14.76 -14.48 -25.03
N ILE A 319 -13.88 -15.34 -25.56
CA ILE A 319 -14.14 -16.12 -26.78
C ILE A 319 -15.29 -17.12 -26.57
N VAL A 320 -15.30 -17.85 -25.45
CA VAL A 320 -16.32 -18.89 -25.22
C VAL A 320 -17.67 -18.29 -24.85
N ASN A 321 -17.71 -17.28 -23.98
CA ASN A 321 -18.98 -16.71 -23.51
C ASN A 321 -19.72 -15.96 -24.63
N HIS A 322 -19.00 -15.39 -25.59
CA HIS A 322 -19.58 -14.72 -26.77
C HIS A 322 -19.69 -15.62 -28.01
N ASP A 323 -19.41 -16.92 -27.85
CA ASP A 323 -19.49 -17.93 -28.90
C ASP A 323 -18.71 -17.59 -30.19
N VAL A 324 -17.49 -17.07 -30.01
CA VAL A 324 -16.58 -16.69 -31.10
C VAL A 324 -15.89 -17.95 -31.63
N HIS A 325 -16.01 -18.21 -32.93
CA HIS A 325 -15.45 -19.41 -33.58
C HIS A 325 -14.30 -19.12 -34.55
N SER A 326 -14.06 -17.85 -34.87
CA SER A 326 -13.06 -17.43 -35.85
C SER A 326 -12.58 -15.98 -35.62
N LEU A 327 -11.52 -15.58 -36.34
CA LEU A 327 -11.03 -14.19 -36.31
C LEU A 327 -12.08 -13.19 -36.86
N PRO A 328 -12.81 -13.47 -37.95
CA PRO A 328 -13.95 -12.64 -38.35
C PRO A 328 -14.99 -12.42 -37.25
N ASP A 329 -15.42 -13.49 -36.57
CA ASP A 329 -16.40 -13.39 -35.47
C ASP A 329 -15.89 -12.49 -34.33
N LEU A 330 -14.58 -12.52 -34.07
CA LEU A 330 -13.94 -11.68 -33.06
C LEU A 330 -13.93 -10.20 -33.46
N ILE A 331 -13.70 -9.92 -34.76
CA ILE A 331 -13.76 -8.56 -35.30
C ILE A 331 -15.20 -8.03 -35.24
N ASP A 332 -16.18 -8.86 -35.61
CA ASP A 332 -17.59 -8.52 -35.55
C ASP A 332 -18.04 -8.23 -34.10
N LEU A 333 -17.60 -9.05 -33.15
CA LEU A 333 -17.81 -8.81 -31.73
C LEU A 333 -17.17 -7.48 -31.27
N SER A 334 -15.95 -7.19 -31.69
CA SER A 334 -15.27 -5.94 -31.36
C SER A 334 -16.03 -4.71 -31.89
N ASN A 335 -16.54 -4.79 -33.12
CA ASN A 335 -17.35 -3.72 -33.71
C ASN A 335 -18.68 -3.55 -32.98
N LYS A 336 -19.35 -4.66 -32.64
CA LYS A 336 -20.58 -4.63 -31.85
C LYS A 336 -20.37 -3.95 -30.49
N LEU A 337 -19.32 -4.32 -29.77
CA LEU A 337 -19.01 -3.71 -28.47
C LEU A 337 -18.70 -2.21 -28.58
N ARG A 338 -18.05 -1.76 -29.67
CA ARG A 338 -17.82 -0.34 -29.92
C ARG A 338 -19.12 0.42 -30.18
N ASN A 339 -20.05 -0.17 -30.92
CA ASN A 339 -21.38 0.41 -31.13
C ASN A 339 -22.15 0.46 -29.80
N ASP A 340 -22.16 -0.62 -29.03
CA ASP A 340 -22.80 -0.67 -27.71
C ASP A 340 -22.21 0.40 -26.75
N LEU A 341 -20.89 0.65 -26.83
CA LEU A 341 -20.25 1.74 -26.08
C LEU A 341 -20.77 3.11 -26.51
N GLN A 342 -20.88 3.35 -27.82
CA GLN A 342 -21.40 4.60 -28.36
C GLN A 342 -22.87 4.83 -27.96
N ASP A 343 -23.68 3.77 -27.95
CA ASP A 343 -25.08 3.81 -27.51
C ASP A 343 -25.17 4.19 -26.03
N VAL A 344 -24.39 3.54 -25.15
CA VAL A 344 -24.34 3.86 -23.71
C VAL A 344 -23.85 5.29 -23.45
N GLU A 345 -22.89 5.78 -24.24
CA GLU A 345 -22.44 7.17 -24.13
C GLU A 345 -23.51 8.16 -24.59
N THR A 346 -24.35 7.77 -25.55
CA THR A 346 -25.49 8.56 -26.01
C THR A 346 -26.61 8.56 -24.96
N GLU A 347 -26.96 7.40 -24.40
CA GLU A 347 -27.90 7.25 -23.27
C GLU A 347 -27.46 8.13 -22.08
N GLN A 348 -26.16 8.11 -21.73
CA GLN A 348 -25.61 8.91 -20.65
C GLN A 348 -25.73 10.42 -20.91
N LYS A 349 -25.44 10.87 -22.15
CA LYS A 349 -25.60 12.28 -22.54
C LYS A 349 -27.06 12.72 -22.53
N GLN A 350 -27.98 11.85 -22.98
CA GLN A 350 -29.42 12.11 -22.92
C GLN A 350 -29.88 12.26 -21.48
N LEU A 351 -29.47 11.36 -20.58
CA LEU A 351 -29.81 11.43 -19.16
C LEU A 351 -29.34 12.75 -18.52
N TYR A 352 -28.14 13.24 -18.85
CA TYR A 352 -27.66 14.55 -18.40
C TYR A 352 -28.48 15.72 -18.98
N SER A 353 -28.81 15.66 -20.26
CA SER A 353 -29.62 16.68 -20.93
C SER A 353 -31.02 16.76 -20.34
N GLU A 354 -31.69 15.61 -20.15
CA GLU A 354 -33.01 15.49 -19.54
C GLU A 354 -33.02 16.05 -18.11
N ARG A 355 -32.05 15.68 -17.28
CA ARG A 355 -31.92 16.21 -15.91
C ARG A 355 -31.77 17.73 -15.90
N GLY A 356 -31.00 18.29 -16.84
CA GLY A 356 -30.85 19.74 -17.01
C GLY A 356 -32.11 20.44 -17.54
N ILE A 357 -32.95 19.75 -18.33
CA ILE A 357 -34.25 20.27 -18.76
C ILE A 357 -35.26 20.24 -17.61
N GLU A 358 -35.30 19.16 -16.83
CA GLU A 358 -36.15 19.05 -15.63
C GLU A 358 -35.83 20.15 -14.61
N LYS A 359 -34.54 20.37 -14.31
CA LYS A 359 -34.12 21.47 -13.42
C LYS A 359 -34.61 22.83 -13.93
N ARG A 360 -34.53 23.09 -15.24
CA ARG A 360 -34.99 24.34 -15.86
C ARG A 360 -36.50 24.51 -15.92
N LYS A 361 -37.28 23.43 -15.81
CA LYS A 361 -38.75 23.47 -15.79
C LYS A 361 -39.31 23.85 -14.41
N CYS A 362 -38.53 23.70 -13.34
CA CYS A 362 -38.96 24.02 -11.98
C CYS A 362 -39.13 25.53 -11.81
N LYS A 363 -40.32 25.99 -11.43
CA LYS A 363 -40.63 27.43 -11.27
C LYS A 363 -41.01 27.83 -9.85
N ASN A 364 -41.39 26.87 -9.01
CA ASN A 364 -41.81 27.08 -7.63
C ASN A 364 -41.11 26.08 -6.68
N SER A 365 -41.31 26.24 -5.36
CA SER A 365 -40.67 25.41 -4.34
C SER A 365 -41.09 23.94 -4.42
N GLU A 366 -42.35 23.67 -4.78
CA GLU A 366 -42.90 22.32 -4.88
C GLU A 366 -42.28 21.53 -6.05
N ASP A 367 -42.08 22.17 -7.21
CA ASP A 367 -41.41 21.58 -8.37
C ASP A 367 -39.97 21.17 -8.02
N PHE A 368 -39.25 22.01 -7.27
CA PHE A 368 -37.89 21.73 -6.83
C PHE A 368 -37.82 20.59 -5.80
N GLN A 369 -38.80 20.49 -4.89
CA GLN A 369 -38.87 19.38 -3.94
C GLN A 369 -39.09 18.06 -4.67
N LEU A 370 -40.01 18.00 -5.64
CA LEU A 370 -40.20 16.82 -6.50
C LEU A 370 -38.92 16.46 -7.29
N PHE A 371 -38.20 17.48 -7.79
CA PHE A 371 -36.91 17.28 -8.45
C PHE A 371 -35.85 16.68 -7.50
N ARG A 372 -35.78 17.15 -6.24
CA ARG A 372 -34.91 16.56 -5.21
C ARG A 372 -35.32 15.12 -4.88
N ASP A 373 -36.61 14.86 -4.72
CA ASP A 373 -37.11 13.53 -4.39
C ASP A 373 -36.81 12.50 -5.49
N SER A 374 -36.68 12.94 -6.74
CA SER A 374 -36.25 12.11 -7.87
C SER A 374 -34.73 11.86 -7.99
N GLU A 375 -33.90 12.57 -7.21
CA GLU A 375 -32.43 12.47 -7.24
C GLU A 375 -31.90 11.04 -6.98
N PRO A 376 -32.41 10.27 -6.01
CA PRO A 376 -31.96 8.90 -5.78
C PRO A 376 -32.17 7.99 -6.99
N ALA A 377 -33.33 8.11 -7.66
CA ALA A 377 -33.65 7.33 -8.85
C ALA A 377 -32.76 7.70 -10.05
N TYR A 378 -32.48 8.99 -10.24
CA TYR A 378 -31.53 9.47 -11.24
C TYR A 378 -30.12 8.93 -10.98
N ARG A 379 -29.61 9.02 -9.74
CA ARG A 379 -28.30 8.48 -9.37
C ARG A 379 -28.20 6.98 -9.60
N CYS A 380 -29.25 6.23 -9.26
CA CYS A 380 -29.30 4.80 -9.51
C CYS A 380 -29.15 4.47 -11.01
N LYS A 381 -29.91 5.16 -11.88
CA LYS A 381 -29.78 5.00 -13.35
C LYS A 381 -28.38 5.37 -13.85
N LEU A 382 -27.82 6.47 -13.35
CA LEU A 382 -26.50 6.93 -13.74
C LEU A 382 -25.39 5.94 -13.35
N GLU A 383 -25.43 5.40 -12.14
CA GLU A 383 -24.46 4.40 -11.68
C GLU A 383 -24.57 3.11 -12.50
N ALA A 384 -25.79 2.65 -12.83
CA ALA A 384 -26.00 1.50 -13.71
C ALA A 384 -25.39 1.73 -15.12
N LEU A 385 -25.53 2.93 -15.68
CA LEU A 385 -24.90 3.29 -16.96
C LEU A 385 -23.37 3.33 -16.86
N LYS A 386 -22.81 3.88 -15.79
CA LYS A 386 -21.36 3.89 -15.57
C LYS A 386 -20.80 2.47 -15.44
N GLU A 387 -21.50 1.59 -14.71
CA GLU A 387 -21.11 0.19 -14.57
C GLU A 387 -21.17 -0.55 -15.91
N ARG A 388 -22.26 -0.40 -16.67
CA ARG A 388 -22.41 -0.97 -18.02
C ARG A 388 -21.30 -0.47 -18.95
N LYS A 389 -21.02 0.83 -18.95
CA LYS A 389 -19.94 1.46 -19.72
C LYS A 389 -18.57 0.90 -19.35
N GLY A 390 -18.30 0.71 -18.06
CA GLY A 390 -17.08 0.10 -17.55
C GLY A 390 -16.88 -1.32 -18.08
N LYS A 391 -17.91 -2.15 -17.97
CA LYS A 391 -17.91 -3.54 -18.47
C LYS A 391 -17.65 -3.62 -19.97
N ILE A 392 -18.31 -2.78 -20.77
CA ILE A 392 -18.11 -2.77 -22.23
C ILE A 392 -16.66 -2.36 -22.58
N LYS A 393 -16.11 -1.34 -21.92
CA LYS A 393 -14.72 -0.92 -22.15
C LYS A 393 -13.71 -2.02 -21.82
N GLU A 394 -13.95 -2.76 -20.74
CA GLU A 394 -13.13 -3.91 -20.37
C GLU A 394 -13.21 -5.03 -21.42
N GLN A 395 -14.41 -5.37 -21.89
CA GLN A 395 -14.62 -6.35 -22.95
C GLN A 395 -13.93 -5.94 -24.26
N ILE A 396 -14.00 -4.66 -24.65
CA ILE A 396 -13.28 -4.13 -25.83
C ILE A 396 -11.78 -4.35 -25.66
N LYS A 397 -11.22 -4.00 -24.50
CA LYS A 397 -9.79 -4.18 -24.21
C LYS A 397 -9.36 -5.66 -24.31
N ILE A 398 -10.19 -6.59 -23.84
CA ILE A 398 -9.93 -8.03 -23.95
C ILE A 398 -10.03 -8.49 -25.42
N ALA A 399 -11.03 -8.03 -26.17
CA ALA A 399 -11.20 -8.36 -27.59
C ALA A 399 -10.01 -7.84 -28.43
N GLU A 400 -9.56 -6.61 -28.18
CA GLU A 400 -8.39 -6.02 -28.86
C GLU A 400 -7.09 -6.79 -28.56
N ARG A 401 -6.92 -7.26 -27.32
CA ARG A 401 -5.83 -8.17 -26.96
C ARG A 401 -5.92 -9.49 -27.73
N CYS A 402 -7.12 -10.07 -27.84
CA CYS A 402 -7.34 -11.28 -28.62
C CYS A 402 -6.95 -11.07 -30.09
N CYS A 403 -7.42 -9.98 -30.72
CA CYS A 403 -7.07 -9.63 -32.10
C CYS A 403 -5.56 -9.45 -32.28
N SER A 404 -4.92 -8.70 -31.38
CA SER A 404 -3.48 -8.45 -31.41
C SER A 404 -2.67 -9.75 -31.32
N LYS A 405 -3.11 -10.70 -30.50
CA LYS A 405 -2.48 -12.02 -30.36
C LYS A 405 -2.63 -12.89 -31.59
N GLU A 406 -3.79 -12.88 -32.25
CA GLU A 406 -4.01 -13.66 -33.47
C GLU A 406 -3.21 -13.12 -34.66
N ILE A 407 -2.91 -11.81 -34.68
CA ILE A 407 -2.07 -11.17 -35.71
C ILE A 407 -0.57 -11.34 -35.38
N SER A 408 -0.21 -11.54 -34.11
CA SER A 408 1.19 -11.59 -33.66
C SER A 408 1.86 -12.95 -33.91
N ARG A 409 2.94 -12.92 -34.71
CA ARG A 409 3.83 -14.07 -34.95
C ARG A 409 4.49 -14.62 -33.67
N ALA A 410 4.65 -13.81 -32.63
CA ALA A 410 5.27 -14.23 -31.37
C ALA A 410 4.35 -15.14 -30.54
N ALA A 411 3.03 -14.90 -30.55
CA ALA A 411 2.06 -15.76 -29.88
C ALA A 411 1.94 -17.13 -30.58
N GLU A 412 2.11 -17.13 -31.90
CA GLU A 412 2.12 -18.34 -32.72
C GLU A 412 3.33 -19.26 -32.43
N ALA A 413 4.47 -18.69 -32.00
CA ALA A 413 5.64 -19.47 -31.61
C ALA A 413 5.38 -20.31 -30.35
N LEU A 414 4.75 -19.73 -29.32
CA LEU A 414 4.38 -20.45 -28.10
C LEU A 414 3.33 -21.55 -28.36
N ASP A 415 2.37 -21.26 -29.26
CA ASP A 415 1.34 -22.23 -29.67
C ASP A 415 1.93 -23.46 -30.39
N ARG A 416 3.12 -23.33 -31.00
CA ARG A 416 3.82 -24.40 -31.73
C ARG A 416 4.91 -25.12 -30.93
N MET A 417 5.43 -24.51 -29.85
CA MET A 417 6.59 -25.04 -29.11
C MET A 417 6.27 -26.18 -28.15
N PHE A 418 5.05 -26.26 -27.64
CA PHE A 418 4.64 -27.29 -26.67
C PHE A 418 3.50 -28.12 -27.25
N PRO A 419 3.78 -29.38 -27.65
CA PRO A 419 2.74 -30.32 -28.03
C PRO A 419 1.76 -30.44 -26.87
N VAL A 420 0.49 -30.19 -27.17
CA VAL A 420 -0.61 -30.49 -26.26
C VAL A 420 -1.24 -31.72 -26.89
N ASP A 421 -0.93 -32.90 -26.34
CA ASP A 421 -1.46 -34.18 -26.80
C ASP A 421 -2.96 -34.27 -26.45
N GLU A 422 -3.46 -35.37 -25.90
CA GLU A 422 -4.86 -35.53 -25.48
C GLU A 422 -5.21 -34.73 -24.20
N MET A 423 -4.76 -33.48 -24.04
CA MET A 423 -5.07 -32.56 -22.93
C MET A 423 -5.40 -33.28 -21.60
N GLU A 424 -4.48 -34.15 -21.15
CA GLU A 424 -4.71 -34.96 -19.97
C GLU A 424 -4.96 -34.04 -18.76
N GLU A 425 -5.86 -34.46 -17.88
CA GLU A 425 -6.13 -33.73 -16.66
C GLU A 425 -4.83 -33.66 -15.85
N LEU A 426 -4.31 -32.45 -15.65
CA LEU A 426 -3.10 -32.22 -14.85
C LEU A 426 -3.45 -32.49 -13.38
N THR A 427 -3.45 -33.77 -13.00
CA THR A 427 -3.52 -34.23 -11.62
C THR A 427 -2.20 -33.92 -10.92
N ASP A 428 -2.31 -33.51 -9.65
CA ASP A 428 -1.21 -33.15 -8.76
C ASP A 428 -0.10 -32.28 -9.38
N ILE A 429 -0.36 -30.97 -9.51
CA ILE A 429 0.62 -30.00 -10.05
C ILE A 429 1.88 -29.86 -9.17
N TYR A 430 1.86 -30.39 -7.95
CA TYR A 430 2.97 -30.35 -7.02
C TYR A 430 3.93 -31.54 -7.22
N ASP A 431 3.47 -32.60 -7.88
CA ASP A 431 4.30 -33.73 -8.26
C ASP A 431 5.10 -33.40 -9.53
N VAL A 432 6.37 -33.06 -9.32
CA VAL A 432 7.28 -32.54 -10.34
C VAL A 432 8.40 -33.53 -10.54
N GLU A 433 8.62 -33.96 -11.78
CA GLU A 433 9.77 -34.77 -12.18
C GLU A 433 11.07 -33.97 -11.99
N VAL A 434 11.82 -34.30 -10.94
CA VAL A 434 13.13 -33.69 -10.63
C VAL A 434 14.23 -34.44 -11.38
N PRO A 435 15.11 -33.74 -12.13
CA PRO A 435 16.27 -34.36 -12.76
C PRO A 435 17.21 -35.04 -11.74
N GLU A 436 17.73 -36.21 -12.08
CA GLU A 436 18.73 -36.90 -11.25
C GLU A 436 20.05 -36.11 -11.19
N ASN A 437 20.80 -36.30 -10.10
CA ASN A 437 22.10 -35.66 -9.90
C ASN A 437 23.15 -36.23 -10.87
N PRO A 438 23.63 -35.46 -11.86
CA PRO A 438 24.63 -35.96 -12.82
C PRO A 438 26.04 -36.06 -12.22
N PHE A 439 26.26 -35.54 -11.00
CA PHE A 439 27.56 -35.50 -10.33
C PHE A 439 27.70 -36.56 -9.24
N LYS A 440 26.72 -37.46 -9.12
CA LYS A 440 26.75 -38.55 -8.15
C LYS A 440 27.88 -39.52 -8.54
N GLU A 441 28.95 -39.55 -7.74
CA GLU A 441 30.01 -40.54 -7.93
C GLU A 441 29.44 -41.93 -7.63
N VAL A 442 29.44 -42.81 -8.64
CA VAL A 442 29.11 -44.23 -8.45
C VAL A 442 30.19 -44.79 -7.55
N ALA A 443 29.85 -45.13 -6.30
CA ALA A 443 30.74 -45.88 -5.44
C ALA A 443 31.09 -47.19 -6.16
N VAL A 444 32.32 -47.28 -6.67
CA VAL A 444 32.90 -48.53 -7.14
C VAL A 444 32.92 -49.44 -5.92
N VAL A 445 32.07 -50.46 -5.93
CA VAL A 445 32.14 -51.57 -4.98
C VAL A 445 33.52 -52.20 -5.19
N VAL A 446 34.45 -51.90 -4.30
CA VAL A 446 35.70 -52.65 -4.21
C VAL A 446 35.29 -53.99 -3.62
N ASP A 447 35.40 -55.05 -4.43
CA ASP A 447 35.33 -56.44 -3.96
C ASP A 447 36.31 -56.62 -2.80
N GLU A 448 35.81 -56.65 -1.57
CA GLU A 448 36.58 -57.16 -0.45
C GLU A 448 36.60 -58.68 -0.53
N VAL A 449 37.75 -59.17 -0.98
CA VAL A 449 38.17 -60.56 -0.95
C VAL A 449 38.05 -61.10 0.48
N ALA A 450 37.32 -62.21 0.58
CA ALA A 450 37.11 -63.01 1.78
C ALA A 450 38.39 -63.35 2.55
N VAL A 451 38.34 -63.19 3.88
CA VAL A 451 38.92 -64.16 4.82
C VAL A 451 37.93 -64.36 5.97
N SER A 452 37.69 -65.63 6.26
CA SER A 452 36.73 -66.19 7.21
C SER A 452 36.97 -65.74 8.65
N ASP A 453 35.91 -65.74 9.47
CA ASP A 453 35.81 -66.76 10.52
C ASP A 453 34.40 -66.86 11.12
N GLU A 454 34.13 -68.09 11.51
CA GLU A 454 32.85 -68.73 11.71
C GLU A 454 32.20 -68.34 13.05
N ALA A 455 30.90 -68.02 13.03
CA ALA A 455 29.92 -68.61 13.95
C ALA A 455 28.49 -68.26 13.54
N LYS A 456 27.76 -69.31 13.14
CA LYS A 456 26.30 -69.44 12.94
C LYS A 456 25.58 -69.05 14.26
N LEU A 457 24.31 -68.61 14.31
CA LEU A 457 23.06 -69.13 13.75
C LEU A 457 22.05 -67.95 13.59
N ILE A 458 21.36 -67.74 12.45
CA ILE A 458 20.06 -68.34 12.01
C ILE A 458 19.00 -68.20 13.13
N VAL A 459 17.88 -67.47 13.00
CA VAL A 459 16.67 -67.72 12.17
C VAL A 459 15.83 -66.43 12.04
N VAL A 460 15.37 -66.15 10.82
CA VAL A 460 14.19 -65.33 10.44
C VAL A 460 13.13 -66.39 10.05
N PRO A 461 11.78 -66.31 10.30
CA PRO A 461 10.92 -65.23 9.75
C PRO A 461 9.55 -64.93 10.43
N GLN A 462 8.94 -63.83 9.94
CA GLN A 462 7.53 -63.47 9.63
C GLN A 462 6.35 -64.27 10.28
N VAL A 463 5.12 -63.77 10.51
CA VAL A 463 4.21 -62.90 9.73
C VAL A 463 3.01 -62.48 10.63
N GLU A 464 2.37 -61.35 10.29
CA GLU A 464 0.93 -60.97 10.37
C GLU A 464 -0.08 -61.75 11.24
N ALA A 465 -0.90 -61.02 12.04
CA ALA A 465 -2.35 -60.77 11.81
C ALA A 465 -3.17 -60.55 13.10
N MET A 466 -3.80 -59.37 13.15
CA MET A 466 -5.15 -58.97 13.64
C MET A 466 -5.84 -59.62 14.88
N THR A 467 -6.29 -58.69 15.73
CA THR A 467 -7.59 -58.52 16.43
C THR A 467 -7.92 -59.18 17.78
N GLU A 468 -8.30 -58.26 18.69
CA GLU A 468 -9.22 -58.31 19.85
C GLU A 468 -8.85 -59.14 21.08
N PHE A 469 -8.74 -58.47 22.25
CA PHE A 469 -9.62 -58.73 23.39
C PHE A 469 -9.60 -57.56 24.40
N VAL A 470 -10.78 -57.26 24.92
CA VAL A 470 -11.18 -56.22 25.88
C VAL A 470 -10.74 -56.58 27.31
N MET A 471 -10.52 -55.55 28.14
CA MET A 471 -10.66 -55.43 29.62
C MET A 471 -9.59 -54.42 30.09
N GLU A 472 -9.77 -53.46 30.99
CA GLU A 472 -10.85 -52.95 31.83
C GLU A 472 -10.26 -51.65 32.42
N ASP A 473 -10.95 -50.50 32.33
CA ASP A 473 -10.61 -49.31 33.11
C ASP A 473 -11.06 -49.53 34.56
N GLU A 474 -10.25 -49.13 35.54
CA GLU A 474 -10.73 -48.51 36.79
C GLU A 474 -9.57 -47.88 37.62
N PRO A 475 -9.89 -46.89 38.48
CA PRO A 475 -9.11 -45.66 38.65
C PRO A 475 -8.57 -45.45 40.08
N MET A 476 -7.71 -44.45 40.28
CA MET A 476 -7.51 -43.82 41.60
C MET A 476 -7.02 -42.38 41.46
N ILE A 477 -7.36 -41.41 42.31
CA ILE A 477 -8.35 -41.23 43.37
C ILE A 477 -8.37 -39.70 43.57
N ILE A 478 -9.56 -39.12 43.60
CA ILE A 478 -9.85 -37.77 44.12
C ILE A 478 -10.03 -37.92 45.64
N VAL A 479 -9.49 -37.00 46.42
CA VAL A 479 -9.87 -36.85 47.84
C VAL A 479 -10.40 -35.42 48.09
N PRO A 480 -11.51 -35.27 48.82
CA PRO A 480 -12.42 -34.11 48.74
C PRO A 480 -12.34 -33.17 49.96
N GLU A 481 -12.87 -31.95 49.77
CA GLU A 481 -13.84 -31.16 50.60
C GLU A 481 -14.00 -31.47 52.11
N PRO A 482 -14.45 -30.52 52.99
CA PRO A 482 -15.88 -30.14 53.01
C PRO A 482 -16.17 -28.74 53.67
N PRO A 483 -17.41 -28.43 54.14
CA PRO A 483 -18.22 -27.32 53.61
C PRO A 483 -18.63 -26.36 54.75
N ILE A 484 -19.60 -25.45 54.55
CA ILE A 484 -20.67 -25.13 55.53
C ILE A 484 -21.70 -24.19 54.90
N GLU A 485 -22.97 -24.52 55.14
CA GLU A 485 -24.21 -23.89 54.69
C GLU A 485 -24.66 -22.65 55.50
N LEU A 486 -25.69 -22.00 54.95
CA LEU A 486 -26.57 -20.95 55.46
C LEU A 486 -26.96 -21.04 56.95
N ALA A 487 -27.16 -19.87 57.56
CA ALA A 487 -28.37 -19.53 58.35
C ALA A 487 -28.37 -18.04 58.79
N THR A 488 -29.35 -17.30 58.26
CA THR A 488 -30.32 -16.40 58.93
C THR A 488 -29.94 -15.39 60.03
N ASP A 489 -30.70 -14.28 59.98
CA ASP A 489 -31.22 -13.49 61.11
C ASP A 489 -30.30 -12.37 61.69
N LEU A 490 -30.75 -11.14 62.00
CA LEU A 490 -32.10 -10.60 62.23
C LEU A 490 -32.02 -9.08 62.56
N VAL A 491 -33.17 -8.38 62.44
CA VAL A 491 -33.65 -7.13 63.12
C VAL A 491 -32.95 -5.77 62.80
N ILE A 492 -33.58 -4.59 62.72
CA ILE A 492 -34.87 -4.04 63.22
C ILE A 492 -35.48 -3.00 62.24
N GLU A 493 -36.82 -3.07 62.20
CA GLU A 493 -37.90 -2.11 61.85
C GLU A 493 -37.64 -0.61 62.09
N SER A 494 -38.21 0.31 61.31
CA SER A 494 -39.55 0.95 61.45
C SER A 494 -39.48 2.27 60.64
N SER A 495 -40.51 2.95 60.12
CA SER A 495 -41.96 3.00 60.37
C SER A 495 -42.60 3.76 59.19
N ASP A 496 -43.83 3.36 58.84
CA ASP A 496 -45.03 4.18 58.53
C ASP A 496 -45.01 5.32 57.49
N MET A 497 -46.08 5.67 56.77
CA MET A 497 -47.38 5.12 56.38
C MET A 497 -48.04 6.21 55.46
N VAL A 498 -49.06 5.81 54.69
CA VAL A 498 -50.23 6.61 54.22
C VAL A 498 -50.12 7.46 52.93
N GLU A 499 -50.93 7.01 51.95
CA GLU A 499 -51.84 7.69 51.00
C GLU A 499 -51.51 9.06 50.38
N GLY A 500 -51.84 9.20 49.09
CA GLY A 500 -52.11 10.50 48.48
C GLY A 500 -52.12 10.47 46.96
N GLU A 501 -53.13 11.08 46.37
CA GLU A 501 -53.55 10.98 44.97
C GLU A 501 -52.68 11.75 43.95
N MET A 502 -53.02 11.49 42.68
CA MET A 502 -52.74 12.23 41.45
C MET A 502 -52.54 13.75 41.61
N ILE A 503 -51.63 14.31 40.79
CA ILE A 503 -51.86 15.36 39.75
C ILE A 503 -50.49 15.92 39.31
N ALA A 504 -50.36 16.21 38.01
CA ALA A 504 -49.21 16.81 37.37
C ALA A 504 -49.00 18.30 37.73
N SER A 505 -47.75 18.75 37.86
CA SER A 505 -47.25 20.02 37.31
C SER A 505 -45.74 20.19 37.56
N ASP A 506 -45.08 20.83 36.61
CA ASP A 506 -43.71 21.36 36.62
C ASP A 506 -43.33 22.12 37.90
N VAL A 507 -42.03 22.17 38.25
CA VAL A 507 -41.14 23.36 38.24
C VAL A 507 -39.69 22.92 38.56
N ASP A 508 -38.75 23.57 37.87
CA ASP A 508 -37.29 23.74 38.05
C ASP A 508 -36.78 23.75 39.53
N GLU A 509 -35.50 23.73 39.92
CA GLU A 509 -34.24 24.25 39.37
C GLU A 509 -33.17 23.89 40.43
N ILE A 510 -31.95 23.46 40.06
CA ILE A 510 -30.74 23.93 40.77
C ILE A 510 -29.65 24.17 39.72
N LEU A 511 -29.63 25.42 39.23
CA LEU A 511 -28.44 26.08 38.72
C LEU A 511 -27.47 26.36 39.88
N VAL A 512 -26.18 26.09 39.68
CA VAL A 512 -25.14 27.03 40.13
C VAL A 512 -24.24 27.28 38.93
N GLY A 513 -24.39 28.47 38.35
CA GLY A 513 -23.69 28.92 37.17
C GLY A 513 -22.24 29.33 37.44
N VAL A 514 -21.42 29.14 36.41
CA VAL A 514 -20.39 30.13 36.07
C VAL A 514 -20.84 30.74 34.75
N GLN A 515 -21.42 31.93 34.86
CA GLN A 515 -21.51 32.84 33.72
C GLN A 515 -20.08 33.20 33.29
N GLN A 516 -19.68 32.71 32.12
CA GLN A 516 -18.89 33.52 31.21
C GLN A 516 -19.72 33.74 29.96
N SER A 517 -20.33 34.91 29.95
CA SER A 517 -20.72 35.63 28.73
C SER A 517 -19.55 35.59 27.74
N ASN A 518 -19.72 34.82 26.67
CA ASN A 518 -19.11 35.11 25.39
C ASN A 518 -20.25 35.23 24.40
N ASP A 519 -20.97 36.36 24.45
CA ASP A 519 -21.51 36.97 23.24
C ASP A 519 -20.30 37.30 22.35
N LEU A 520 -19.74 36.28 21.70
CA LEU A 520 -18.94 36.48 20.51
C LEU A 520 -19.89 37.14 19.52
N GLU A 521 -19.66 38.41 19.19
CA GLU A 521 -20.26 39.05 18.02
C GLU A 521 -20.17 38.08 16.84
N ARG A 522 -21.25 37.36 16.55
CA ARG A 522 -21.30 36.49 15.38
C ARG A 522 -21.35 37.43 14.20
N VAL A 523 -20.23 37.50 13.49
CA VAL A 523 -20.08 38.39 12.34
C VAL A 523 -21.15 37.99 11.32
N GLU A 524 -22.12 38.85 11.08
CA GLU A 524 -23.17 38.59 10.09
C GLU A 524 -22.60 38.65 8.66
N LEU A 525 -23.37 38.15 7.70
CA LEU A 525 -23.04 38.33 6.29
C LEU A 525 -22.96 39.84 5.96
N PRO A 526 -21.94 40.28 5.18
CA PRO A 526 -21.75 41.70 4.88
C PRO A 526 -22.94 42.30 4.15
N LYS A 527 -23.27 43.57 4.43
CA LYS A 527 -24.36 44.29 3.74
C LYS A 527 -23.95 44.85 2.37
N VAL A 528 -22.68 44.70 2.00
CA VAL A 528 -22.10 45.26 0.77
C VAL A 528 -21.59 44.13 -0.13
N LEU A 529 -22.00 44.12 -1.40
CA LEU A 529 -21.63 43.10 -2.38
C LEU A 529 -20.12 42.89 -2.51
N ALA A 530 -19.34 43.97 -2.55
CA ALA A 530 -17.88 43.91 -2.67
C ALA A 530 -17.20 43.25 -1.46
N GLU A 531 -17.81 43.32 -0.28
CA GLU A 531 -17.31 42.67 0.93
C GLU A 531 -17.71 41.19 0.95
N TYR A 532 -18.96 40.88 0.56
CA TYR A 532 -19.43 39.50 0.40
C TYR A 532 -18.57 38.71 -0.59
N GLN A 533 -18.20 39.32 -1.72
CA GLN A 533 -17.36 38.68 -2.75
C GLN A 533 -15.92 38.41 -2.29
N ARG A 534 -15.42 39.13 -1.27
CA ARG A 534 -14.08 38.93 -0.71
C ARG A 534 -14.02 37.80 0.32
N LEU A 535 -15.16 37.37 0.85
CA LEU A 535 -15.22 36.26 1.80
C LEU A 535 -14.88 34.94 1.12
N SER A 536 -14.06 34.14 1.78
CA SER A 536 -13.85 32.74 1.44
C SER A 536 -15.14 31.94 1.65
N LEU A 537 -15.21 30.75 1.03
CA LEU A 537 -16.35 29.85 1.17
C LEU A 537 -16.61 29.47 2.64
N GLN A 538 -15.54 29.29 3.43
CA GLN A 538 -15.62 28.99 4.85
C GLN A 538 -16.19 30.16 5.65
N GLU A 539 -15.72 31.39 5.41
CA GLU A 539 -16.25 32.58 6.08
C GLU A 539 -17.72 32.82 5.71
N LYS A 540 -18.12 32.54 4.46
CA LYS A 540 -19.54 32.60 4.06
C LYS A 540 -20.36 31.58 4.84
N ALA A 541 -19.87 30.35 5.00
CA ALA A 541 -20.54 29.30 5.75
C ALA A 541 -20.67 29.62 7.24
N GLU A 542 -19.62 30.16 7.87
CA GLU A 542 -19.59 30.54 9.29
C GLU A 542 -20.58 31.66 9.64
N ARG A 543 -20.77 32.61 8.71
CA ARG A 543 -21.63 33.78 8.90
C ARG A 543 -23.07 33.53 8.46
N PHE A 544 -23.34 32.44 7.74
CA PHE A 544 -24.68 32.08 7.29
C PHE A 544 -25.48 31.43 8.44
N PRO A 545 -26.77 31.79 8.65
CA PRO A 545 -27.55 31.37 9.82
C PRO A 545 -28.15 29.95 9.68
N PHE A 546 -27.35 28.94 9.31
CA PHE A 546 -27.81 27.55 9.15
C PHE A 546 -28.40 26.93 10.42
N GLU A 547 -28.02 27.41 11.61
CA GLU A 547 -28.56 26.94 12.90
C GLU A 547 -30.03 27.37 13.13
N ARG A 548 -30.46 28.46 12.48
CA ARG A 548 -31.81 29.03 12.65
C ARG A 548 -32.72 28.74 11.47
N ILE A 549 -32.14 28.55 10.28
CA ILE A 549 -32.87 28.41 9.03
C ILE A 549 -32.36 27.18 8.29
N THR A 550 -33.25 26.22 8.04
CA THR A 550 -32.94 24.95 7.37
C THR A 550 -33.82 24.75 6.13
N GLY A 551 -33.34 23.91 5.20
CA GLY A 551 -34.10 23.51 4.01
C GLY A 551 -34.41 24.69 3.06
N ASP A 552 -35.61 24.68 2.47
CA ASP A 552 -36.02 25.66 1.45
C ASP A 552 -36.06 27.11 1.98
N LYS A 553 -36.31 27.30 3.28
CA LYS A 553 -36.28 28.62 3.92
C LYS A 553 -34.89 29.23 3.94
N ALA A 554 -33.84 28.41 4.00
CA ALA A 554 -32.45 28.87 4.02
C ALA A 554 -32.03 29.39 2.64
N PHE A 555 -32.43 28.70 1.57
CA PHE A 555 -32.16 29.18 0.22
C PHE A 555 -32.96 30.45 -0.10
N GLN A 556 -34.22 30.53 0.31
CA GLN A 556 -35.01 31.76 0.14
C GLN A 556 -34.36 32.94 0.87
N TYR A 557 -33.92 32.74 2.12
CA TYR A 557 -33.18 33.75 2.87
C TYR A 557 -31.89 34.18 2.15
N PHE A 558 -31.17 33.24 1.55
CA PHE A 558 -29.97 33.55 0.76
C PHE A 558 -30.28 34.39 -0.48
N MET A 559 -31.37 34.07 -1.19
CA MET A 559 -31.83 34.85 -2.35
C MET A 559 -32.26 36.26 -1.97
N ASP A 560 -32.97 36.41 -0.85
CA ASP A 560 -33.39 37.70 -0.32
C ASP A 560 -32.16 38.54 0.07
N TYR A 561 -31.18 37.91 0.74
CA TYR A 561 -29.89 38.54 1.08
C TYR A 561 -29.11 38.99 -0.16
N LEU A 562 -28.98 38.15 -1.19
CA LEU A 562 -28.29 38.51 -2.43
C LEU A 562 -28.96 39.70 -3.14
N THR A 563 -30.30 39.77 -3.06
CA THR A 563 -31.08 40.89 -3.60
C THR A 563 -30.83 42.16 -2.79
N GLU A 564 -30.79 42.07 -1.46
CA GLU A 564 -30.55 43.20 -0.55
C GLU A 564 -29.16 43.84 -0.76
N ILE A 565 -28.13 43.02 -0.99
CA ILE A 565 -26.76 43.53 -1.25
C ILE A 565 -26.54 44.01 -2.69
N GLY A 566 -27.56 43.91 -3.56
CA GLY A 566 -27.50 44.39 -4.96
C GLY A 566 -26.80 43.43 -5.93
N SER A 567 -26.82 42.11 -5.66
CA SER A 567 -26.28 41.11 -6.56
C SER A 567 -27.23 40.81 -7.73
N ASN A 568 -26.71 40.82 -8.97
CA ASN A 568 -27.45 40.45 -10.18
C ASN A 568 -27.21 38.99 -10.61
N ILE A 569 -26.82 38.13 -9.68
CA ILE A 569 -26.53 36.71 -9.94
C ILE A 569 -27.84 35.98 -10.31
N GLY A 570 -27.80 35.17 -11.36
CA GLY A 570 -28.97 34.40 -11.79
C GLY A 570 -29.35 33.33 -10.77
N PHE A 571 -30.64 32.95 -10.69
CA PHE A 571 -31.13 31.95 -9.74
C PHE A 571 -30.31 30.65 -9.71
N SER A 572 -29.85 30.16 -10.87
CA SER A 572 -29.02 28.95 -10.94
C SER A 572 -27.64 29.12 -10.30
N GLU A 573 -27.01 30.27 -10.53
CA GLU A 573 -25.68 30.57 -10.01
C GLU A 573 -25.73 30.81 -8.50
N ALA A 574 -26.78 31.50 -8.03
CA ALA A 574 -27.04 31.67 -6.60
C ALA A 574 -27.32 30.33 -5.91
N TYR A 575 -28.02 29.42 -6.57
CA TYR A 575 -28.23 28.07 -6.03
C TYR A 575 -26.93 27.28 -5.91
N ASP A 576 -26.07 27.32 -6.93
CA ASP A 576 -24.80 26.60 -6.90
C ASP A 576 -23.86 27.17 -5.81
N GLU A 577 -23.85 28.49 -5.61
CA GLU A 577 -23.12 29.14 -4.51
C GLU A 577 -23.69 28.75 -3.14
N PHE A 578 -25.01 28.75 -2.97
CA PHE A 578 -25.66 28.31 -1.73
C PHE A 578 -25.33 26.86 -1.37
N VAL A 579 -25.38 25.95 -2.36
CA VAL A 579 -25.03 24.53 -2.16
C VAL A 579 -23.59 24.40 -1.70
N ALA A 580 -22.65 25.12 -2.33
CA ALA A 580 -21.25 25.10 -1.91
C ALA A 580 -21.05 25.60 -0.47
N ILE A 581 -21.79 26.63 -0.07
CA ILE A 581 -21.76 27.18 1.30
C ILE A 581 -22.36 26.17 2.29
N SER A 582 -23.48 25.54 1.96
CA SER A 582 -24.13 24.50 2.79
C SER A 582 -23.24 23.28 2.98
N GLU A 583 -22.65 22.75 1.90
CA GLU A 583 -21.72 21.61 1.98
C GLU A 583 -20.47 21.94 2.81
N CYS A 584 -20.00 23.19 2.75
CA CYS A 584 -18.90 23.67 3.57
C CYS A 584 -19.29 23.68 5.06
N TRP A 585 -20.48 24.20 5.38
CA TRP A 585 -21.01 24.19 6.74
C TRP A 585 -21.16 22.78 7.30
N ASP A 586 -21.73 21.84 6.53
CA ASP A 586 -21.93 20.46 6.95
C ASP A 586 -20.60 19.78 7.31
N LYS A 587 -19.55 20.00 6.50
CA LYS A 587 -18.19 19.51 6.79
C LYS A 587 -17.62 20.09 8.08
N MET A 588 -17.87 21.37 8.35
CA MET A 588 -17.41 22.01 9.58
C MET A 588 -18.13 21.45 10.81
N GLN A 589 -19.43 21.20 10.72
CA GLN A 589 -20.21 20.58 11.80
C GLN A 589 -19.78 19.13 12.03
N GLU A 590 -19.51 18.38 10.97
CA GLU A 590 -18.94 17.03 11.06
C GLU A 590 -17.58 17.05 11.77
N GLN A 591 -16.69 18.00 11.44
CA GLN A 591 -15.40 18.14 12.11
C GLN A 591 -15.56 18.48 13.60
N LYS A 592 -16.44 19.43 13.95
CA LYS A 592 -16.75 19.77 15.35
C LYS A 592 -17.32 18.58 16.12
N LEU A 593 -18.17 17.78 15.49
CA LEU A 593 -18.71 16.54 16.06
C LEU A 593 -17.58 15.54 16.31
N VAL A 594 -16.69 15.31 15.33
CA VAL A 594 -15.53 14.43 15.49
C VAL A 594 -14.66 14.88 16.65
N GLU A 595 -14.32 16.17 16.74
CA GLU A 595 -13.49 16.72 17.82
C GLU A 595 -14.12 16.50 19.20
N ARG A 596 -15.43 16.78 19.33
CA ARG A 596 -16.19 16.57 20.57
C ARG A 596 -16.22 15.09 20.98
N GLU A 597 -16.48 14.18 20.05
CA GLU A 597 -16.53 12.75 20.33
C GLU A 597 -15.15 12.17 20.65
N VAL A 598 -14.09 12.67 20.00
CA VAL A 598 -12.71 12.35 20.37
C VAL A 598 -12.41 12.78 21.80
N GLU A 599 -12.86 13.96 22.23
CA GLU A 599 -12.68 14.44 23.61
C GLU A 599 -13.43 13.58 24.63
N LYS A 600 -14.69 13.21 24.35
CA LYS A 600 -15.45 12.29 25.20
C LYS A 600 -14.77 10.93 25.32
N SER A 601 -14.34 10.35 24.21
CA SER A 601 -13.63 9.07 24.23
C SER A 601 -12.29 9.17 24.96
N MET A 602 -11.58 10.30 24.86
CA MET A 602 -10.37 10.52 25.65
C MET A 602 -10.65 10.64 27.16
N TYR A 603 -11.75 11.28 27.55
CA TYR A 603 -12.17 11.32 28.95
C TYR A 603 -12.45 9.90 29.48
N LEU A 604 -13.08 9.04 28.69
CA LEU A 604 -13.27 7.63 29.05
C LEU A 604 -11.97 6.84 29.11
N CYS A 605 -11.04 7.08 28.17
CA CYS A 605 -9.69 6.52 28.25
C CYS A 605 -9.02 6.89 29.59
N ASP A 606 -9.10 8.16 30.00
CA ASP A 606 -8.50 8.64 31.24
C ASP A 606 -9.20 8.02 32.47
N ALA A 607 -10.54 7.97 32.48
CA ALA A 607 -11.32 7.39 33.57
C ALA A 607 -11.08 5.88 33.74
N MET A 608 -10.85 5.16 32.64
CA MET A 608 -10.51 3.72 32.63
C MET A 608 -9.00 3.45 32.80
N GLY A 609 -8.16 4.49 32.93
CA GLY A 609 -6.70 4.34 33.02
C GLY A 609 -6.05 3.75 31.77
N MET A 610 -6.68 3.91 30.60
CA MET A 610 -6.27 3.35 29.31
C MET A 610 -5.05 4.08 28.74
N LYS A 611 -3.88 3.64 29.19
CA LYS A 611 -2.59 4.06 28.60
C LYS A 611 -2.41 3.47 27.20
N PRO A 612 -1.55 4.07 26.34
CA PRO A 612 -1.39 3.64 24.95
C PRO A 612 -1.05 2.14 24.78
N GLU A 613 -0.28 1.56 25.70
CA GLU A 613 0.07 0.14 25.70
C GLU A 613 -1.12 -0.75 26.07
N LEU A 614 -1.92 -0.34 27.07
CA LEU A 614 -3.12 -1.06 27.49
C LEU A 614 -4.21 -0.98 26.43
N PHE A 615 -4.40 0.19 25.81
CA PHE A 615 -5.34 0.37 24.71
C PHE A 615 -5.00 -0.54 23.51
N GLN A 616 -3.72 -0.75 23.21
CA GLN A 616 -3.28 -1.65 22.13
C GLN A 616 -3.42 -3.14 22.46
N GLN A 617 -3.38 -3.51 23.74
CA GLN A 617 -3.55 -4.89 24.21
C GLN A 617 -5.01 -5.22 24.52
N ALA A 618 -5.84 -4.21 24.76
CA ALA A 618 -7.27 -4.36 25.01
C ALA A 618 -7.96 -5.04 23.83
N SER A 619 -8.87 -5.96 24.16
CA SER A 619 -9.74 -6.63 23.22
C SER A 619 -10.77 -5.66 22.60
N ALA A 620 -11.42 -6.09 21.51
CA ALA A 620 -12.28 -5.21 20.71
C ALA A 620 -13.52 -4.73 21.48
N ASP A 621 -14.03 -5.53 22.41
CA ASP A 621 -15.11 -5.25 23.36
C ASP A 621 -14.73 -4.14 24.35
N ILE A 622 -13.55 -4.24 24.96
CA ILE A 622 -13.04 -3.21 25.89
C ILE A 622 -12.83 -1.89 25.14
N ARG A 623 -12.30 -1.93 23.91
CA ARG A 623 -12.18 -0.72 23.09
C ARG A 623 -13.54 -0.17 22.69
N ALA A 624 -14.52 -1.01 22.38
CA ALA A 624 -15.87 -0.57 22.02
C ALA A 624 -16.51 0.25 23.15
N MET A 625 -16.27 -0.10 24.43
CA MET A 625 -16.77 0.68 25.58
C MET A 625 -16.25 2.13 25.63
N ILE A 626 -15.11 2.43 25.00
CA ILE A 626 -14.51 3.78 24.95
C ILE A 626 -15.20 4.65 23.88
N PHE A 627 -15.82 4.03 22.88
CA PHE A 627 -16.40 4.74 21.75
C PHE A 627 -17.92 4.55 21.73
N HIS A 628 -18.67 5.65 21.91
CA HIS A 628 -20.12 5.67 21.72
C HIS A 628 -20.49 5.68 20.23
N LEU A 629 -20.08 4.64 19.48
CA LEU A 629 -20.26 4.54 18.02
C LEU A 629 -21.70 4.24 17.59
N GLU A 630 -22.59 3.99 18.54
CA GLU A 630 -23.98 3.61 18.30
C GLU A 630 -24.80 4.69 17.61
N ASP A 631 -24.45 5.95 17.83
CA ASP A 631 -25.14 7.15 17.31
C ASP A 631 -24.34 7.84 16.21
N LEU A 632 -23.21 7.26 15.81
CA LEU A 632 -22.33 7.79 14.78
C LEU A 632 -22.42 6.95 13.50
N ASP A 633 -22.45 7.62 12.36
CA ASP A 633 -22.25 6.91 11.10
C ASP A 633 -20.85 6.29 11.05
N TYR A 634 -20.68 5.21 10.28
CA TYR A 634 -19.42 4.49 10.18
C TYR A 634 -18.24 5.40 9.78
N LYS A 635 -18.45 6.38 8.90
CA LYS A 635 -17.39 7.25 8.39
C LYS A 635 -16.92 8.24 9.47
N VAL A 636 -17.84 8.83 10.22
CA VAL A 636 -17.56 9.69 11.38
C VAL A 636 -16.92 8.87 12.49
N GLY A 637 -17.43 7.66 12.76
CA GLY A 637 -16.86 6.74 13.73
C GLY A 637 -15.39 6.40 13.47
N VAL A 638 -15.01 6.13 12.21
CA VAL A 638 -13.59 5.91 11.84
C VAL A 638 -12.74 7.15 12.16
N LYS A 639 -13.26 8.36 11.88
CA LYS A 639 -12.54 9.61 12.15
C LYS A 639 -12.33 9.83 13.65
N VAL A 640 -13.34 9.53 14.46
CA VAL A 640 -13.25 9.59 15.93
C VAL A 640 -12.23 8.58 16.45
N TYR A 641 -12.30 7.32 16.00
CA TYR A 641 -11.35 6.28 16.39
C TYR A 641 -9.90 6.68 16.06
N ARG A 642 -9.68 7.20 14.85
CA ARG A 642 -8.39 7.72 14.43
C ARG A 642 -7.94 8.91 15.29
N GLY A 643 -8.83 9.85 15.59
CA GLY A 643 -8.51 11.00 16.45
C GLY A 643 -8.10 10.60 17.87
N VAL A 644 -8.71 9.55 18.43
CA VAL A 644 -8.30 8.98 19.72
C VAL A 644 -6.95 8.30 19.65
N LEU A 645 -6.67 7.51 18.59
CA LEU A 645 -5.33 6.94 18.38
C LEU A 645 -4.26 8.03 18.28
N GLU A 646 -4.56 9.11 17.56
CA GLU A 646 -3.66 10.27 17.43
C GLU A 646 -3.42 10.96 18.78
N LYS A 647 -4.46 11.17 19.61
CA LYS A 647 -4.32 11.73 20.97
C LYS A 647 -3.60 10.80 21.94
N LEU A 648 -3.75 9.47 21.79
CA LEU A 648 -3.00 8.46 22.55
C LEU A 648 -1.56 8.25 22.02
N GLY A 649 -1.17 8.93 20.92
CA GLY A 649 0.16 8.79 20.33
C GLY A 649 0.41 7.43 19.65
N ILE A 650 -0.65 6.70 19.30
CA ILE A 650 -0.61 5.40 18.65
C ILE A 650 -0.57 5.62 17.14
N GLN A 651 0.56 5.29 16.49
CA GLN A 651 0.67 5.36 15.03
C GLN A 651 0.42 4.00 14.41
N LYS A 652 -0.60 3.91 13.55
CA LYS A 652 -0.94 2.74 12.74
C LYS A 652 -1.10 3.13 11.29
N ASP A 653 -0.89 2.19 10.38
CA ASP A 653 -1.21 2.45 8.97
C ASP A 653 -2.73 2.49 8.74
N LEU A 654 -3.16 3.11 7.64
CA LEU A 654 -4.59 3.28 7.36
C LEU A 654 -5.34 1.93 7.31
N MET A 655 -4.74 0.88 6.75
CA MET A 655 -5.39 -0.41 6.59
C MET A 655 -5.53 -1.13 7.94
N GLU A 656 -4.52 -1.01 8.81
CA GLU A 656 -4.57 -1.46 10.20
C GLU A 656 -5.66 -0.74 11.00
N VAL A 657 -5.75 0.59 10.88
CA VAL A 657 -6.81 1.39 11.53
C VAL A 657 -8.19 0.92 11.09
N TYR A 658 -8.41 0.71 9.79
CA TYR A 658 -9.70 0.22 9.27
C TYR A 658 -10.02 -1.20 9.76
N ASN A 659 -9.05 -2.11 9.74
CA ASN A 659 -9.26 -3.50 10.16
C ASN A 659 -9.54 -3.62 11.67
N GLU A 660 -8.91 -2.80 12.49
CA GLU A 660 -9.19 -2.75 13.93
C GLU A 660 -10.52 -2.07 14.22
N PHE A 661 -10.78 -0.92 13.58
CA PHE A 661 -12.04 -0.22 13.76
C PHE A 661 -13.23 -1.08 13.35
N ASP A 662 -13.14 -1.86 12.26
CA ASP A 662 -14.23 -2.75 11.83
C ASP A 662 -14.58 -3.80 12.91
N LYS A 663 -13.59 -4.29 13.67
CA LYS A 663 -13.83 -5.18 14.81
C LYS A 663 -14.48 -4.45 15.98
N VAL A 664 -13.97 -3.27 16.34
CA VAL A 664 -14.51 -2.43 17.43
C VAL A 664 -15.94 -1.98 17.11
N TYR A 665 -16.21 -1.60 15.87
CA TYR A 665 -17.53 -1.19 15.38
C TYR A 665 -18.54 -2.35 15.34
N LYS A 666 -18.10 -3.56 14.99
CA LYS A 666 -18.95 -4.76 15.08
C LYS A 666 -19.32 -5.05 16.53
N GLU A 667 -18.36 -4.90 17.44
CA GLU A 667 -18.56 -5.18 18.87
C GLU A 667 -19.48 -4.14 19.53
N SER A 668 -19.31 -2.85 19.20
CA SER A 668 -20.23 -1.79 19.66
C SER A 668 -21.66 -1.95 19.11
N MET A 669 -21.82 -2.62 17.97
CA MET A 669 -23.13 -2.94 17.39
C MET A 669 -23.73 -4.25 17.91
N THR A 670 -22.96 -5.12 18.55
CA THR A 670 -23.46 -6.36 19.17
C THR A 670 -24.11 -6.13 20.53
N ASP A 671 -23.71 -5.11 21.29
CA ASP A 671 -24.40 -4.75 22.54
C ASP A 671 -25.83 -4.24 22.29
N LYS A 672 -26.07 -3.54 21.17
CA LYS A 672 -27.44 -3.26 20.64
C LYS A 672 -28.30 -4.50 20.41
N LYS A 673 -27.70 -5.70 20.24
CA LYS A 673 -28.43 -6.98 20.09
C LYS A 673 -28.66 -7.70 21.43
N LYS A 674 -27.91 -7.39 22.49
CA LYS A 674 -28.20 -7.89 23.85
C LYS A 674 -29.32 -7.06 24.49
N ASP A 675 -29.23 -5.74 24.44
CA ASP A 675 -30.25 -4.85 25.02
C ASP A 675 -31.61 -4.94 24.31
N LYS A 676 -31.64 -5.15 22.99
CA LYS A 676 -32.92 -5.42 22.27
C LYS A 676 -33.51 -6.80 22.51
N LYS A 677 -32.73 -7.76 22.98
CA LYS A 677 -33.21 -9.14 23.23
C LYS A 677 -33.76 -9.27 24.64
N ASP A 678 -33.21 -8.51 25.60
CA ASP A 678 -33.72 -8.42 26.97
C ASP A 678 -34.95 -7.48 27.11
N TRP A 679 -35.24 -6.64 26.11
CA TRP A 679 -36.56 -6.00 25.96
C TRP A 679 -37.65 -6.93 25.39
N ARG A 680 -37.26 -8.03 24.74
CA ARG A 680 -38.19 -9.01 24.10
C ARG A 680 -38.31 -10.33 24.86
N ARG A 681 -37.70 -10.44 26.04
CA ARG A 681 -37.97 -11.45 27.06
C ARG A 681 -38.63 -10.77 28.23
#